data_AF-A0A9P5NV21-F1
#
_entry.id   AF-A0A9P5NV21-F1
#
_cell.length_a   1.000
_cell.length_b   1.000
_cell.length_c   1.000
_cell.angle_alpha   90.00
_cell.angle_beta   90.00
_cell.angle_gamma   90.00
#
_symmetry.space_group_name_H-M   'P 1'
#
loop_
_entity.id
_entity.type
_entity.pdbx_description
1 polymer ?
#
loop_
_entity_poly.entity_id
_entity_poly.type
_entity_poly.pdbx_seq_one_letter_code
_entity_poly.pdbx_strand_id
1 'polypeptide(L)'
;MKSFKPVMTSAKYPISALPIPSRSQLLIHNLTPDTHTPSVEEFRAKTLVESPSLQRRARLLPAPCHFSHVAPFPVPFPYDIEPPVPAAADDKSTSYIEHWLADREAVHPLPTYPDYPNPPLRKYAAKNRDQPLDLLGISETGLRDCLPHLDVGDAFAVIGAPSLAHEFDDEGDPQPSDVEEAVSARQDLIDVLSGQFTLMSAPADNTSPDIAPFAPWSMRYSGHQFGSWAGQLGDGRATSILVTPHPSDPELTYELQLKGSGRTPFSRSADGLAVLRSSIREYLCSEAMEALRIPTTRALSLVSLPALPVHRERVETACAFNGPTNMFFFGGGQQKPDYEGLRILGEWTGIEEGEAWGSRLVLDVARRNAKMVAGWQAYGFMHGVINTDNVSVLGLTIDYGPYAFMDVFDSYHICNHTDESGRYAYNVYAVRALLNSLAPLIGAEAELGGKAVSAGWAEDLTQEKLEQWKEKGLELQDEVERVTQETAAVEYGRLMRKRLGLRRQISNDESQFFSPFLNLMEQQKLDFHSTFRTLSIFKPSLLEEIKSTTGSAANGDASSSFALQNFITKLLDGSSDADSLDHGKATGEWLAWLERYAKRIQEEQGEWAGVADVDAEREKEMKASNPRFVLRQWLLEEVISRVERDSDSGKRVLAKVMHMACNPYEPWGAEGDERPDGEEEKEERRFCTLGEKKMLGFQCSCSS
;
A
#
# COMPACT_ATOMS: atom_id res chain seq x y z
N MET A 1 28.87 -8.25 4.38
CA MET A 1 28.38 -9.35 5.24
C MET A 1 28.32 -8.89 6.69
N LYS A 2 27.13 -8.63 7.24
CA LYS A 2 26.91 -8.62 8.70
C LYS A 2 26.57 -10.05 9.09
N SER A 3 27.15 -10.59 10.16
CA SER A 3 26.87 -11.97 10.56
C SER A 3 25.41 -12.11 11.01
N PHE A 4 24.66 -13.01 10.38
CA PHE A 4 23.39 -13.47 10.94
C PHE A 4 23.66 -14.08 12.32
N LYS A 5 23.14 -13.45 13.37
CA LYS A 5 22.85 -14.16 14.61
C LYS A 5 21.57 -14.95 14.35
N PRO A 6 21.48 -16.23 14.75
CA PRO A 6 20.21 -16.94 14.70
C PRO A 6 19.22 -16.20 15.60
N VAL A 7 18.11 -15.75 15.02
CA VAL A 7 16.96 -15.28 15.78
C VAL A 7 16.51 -16.46 16.63
N MET A 8 16.42 -16.26 17.96
CA MET A 8 15.82 -17.30 18.83
C MET A 8 14.44 -17.62 18.28
N THR A 9 14.13 -18.90 18.09
CA THR A 9 12.84 -19.35 17.57
C THR A 9 11.71 -18.81 18.44
N SER A 10 11.10 -17.70 18.02
CA SER A 10 9.90 -17.18 18.65
C SER A 10 8.80 -18.21 18.48
N ALA A 11 8.07 -18.50 19.55
CA ALA A 11 6.90 -19.36 19.47
C ALA A 11 5.97 -18.88 18.34
N LYS A 12 5.45 -19.83 17.57
CA LYS A 12 4.44 -19.58 16.53
C LYS A 12 3.06 -19.72 17.15
N TYR A 13 2.18 -18.78 16.83
CA TYR A 13 0.82 -18.69 17.37
C TYR A 13 -0.19 -18.79 16.22
N PRO A 14 -1.23 -19.63 16.31
CA PRO A 14 -2.36 -19.54 15.39
C PRO A 14 -3.00 -18.15 15.52
N ILE A 15 -3.63 -17.67 14.46
CA ILE A 15 -4.09 -16.27 14.35
C ILE A 15 -5.00 -15.81 15.50
N SER A 16 -5.79 -16.72 16.08
CA SER A 16 -6.66 -16.45 17.24
C SER A 16 -5.92 -16.35 18.59
N ALA A 17 -4.69 -16.88 18.67
CA ALA A 17 -3.82 -16.85 19.84
C ALA A 17 -2.77 -15.73 19.80
N LEU A 18 -2.75 -14.89 18.76
CA LEU A 18 -1.90 -13.70 18.71
C LEU A 18 -2.24 -12.74 19.86
N PRO A 19 -1.24 -12.04 20.44
CA PRO A 19 -1.45 -11.09 21.51
C PRO A 19 -2.35 -9.94 21.06
N ILE A 20 -3.18 -9.44 21.97
CA ILE A 20 -3.98 -8.23 21.78
C ILE A 20 -3.27 -7.09 22.51
N PRO A 21 -3.11 -5.90 21.91
CA PRO A 21 -2.43 -4.79 22.55
C PRO A 21 -3.25 -4.21 23.71
N SER A 22 -2.66 -3.28 24.45
CA SER A 22 -3.33 -2.67 25.61
C SER A 22 -4.60 -1.91 25.21
N ARG A 23 -5.49 -1.66 26.18
CA ARG A 23 -6.71 -0.88 25.96
C ARG A 23 -6.44 0.53 25.39
N SER A 24 -5.32 1.13 25.78
CA SER A 24 -4.79 2.42 25.27
C SER A 24 -4.15 2.34 23.88
N GLN A 25 -4.12 1.16 23.25
CA GLN A 25 -3.61 0.91 21.90
C GLN A 25 -4.68 0.27 20.99
N LEU A 26 -5.95 0.24 21.43
CA LEU A 26 -7.09 -0.25 20.65
C LEU A 26 -8.06 0.88 20.29
N LEU A 27 -8.23 1.14 19.00
CA LEU A 27 -9.14 2.17 18.45
C LEU A 27 -10.55 2.08 19.06
N ILE A 28 -11.10 0.87 19.14
CA ILE A 28 -12.47 0.59 19.64
C ILE A 28 -12.71 0.94 21.12
N HIS A 29 -11.66 1.31 21.86
CA HIS A 29 -11.75 1.72 23.27
C HIS A 29 -11.44 3.19 23.52
N ASN A 30 -10.96 3.90 22.51
CA ASN A 30 -10.54 5.29 22.59
C ASN A 30 -11.38 6.21 21.68
N LEU A 31 -12.03 5.65 20.66
CA LEU A 31 -12.99 6.37 19.81
C LEU A 31 -14.45 6.01 20.14
N THR A 32 -15.38 6.89 19.77
CA THR A 32 -16.83 6.69 19.95
C THR A 32 -17.39 5.63 18.98
N PRO A 33 -18.06 4.56 19.46
CA PRO A 33 -18.75 3.60 18.61
C PRO A 33 -20.08 4.15 18.06
N ASP A 34 -20.60 3.48 17.03
CA ASP A 34 -21.95 3.65 16.51
C ASP A 34 -23.01 3.33 17.57
N THR A 35 -24.02 4.20 17.70
CA THR A 35 -25.17 4.01 18.60
C THR A 35 -25.97 2.72 18.36
N HIS A 36 -25.86 2.10 17.18
CA HIS A 36 -26.48 0.80 16.88
C HIS A 36 -25.59 -0.42 17.22
N THR A 37 -24.30 -0.21 17.48
CA THR A 37 -23.34 -1.24 17.91
C THR A 37 -22.44 -0.69 19.04
N PRO A 38 -23.01 -0.21 20.16
CA PRO A 38 -22.28 0.62 21.14
C PRO A 38 -21.28 -0.15 21.99
N SER A 39 -21.30 -1.49 21.95
CA SER A 39 -20.33 -2.36 22.63
C SER A 39 -20.19 -3.70 21.92
N VAL A 40 -19.08 -4.39 22.17
CA VAL A 40 -18.83 -5.77 21.72
C VAL A 40 -19.90 -6.75 22.21
N GLU A 41 -20.42 -6.55 23.43
CA GLU A 41 -21.46 -7.40 24.00
C GLU A 41 -22.79 -7.22 23.28
N GLU A 42 -23.27 -5.98 23.10
CA GLU A 42 -24.50 -5.70 22.37
C GLU A 42 -24.39 -6.12 20.89
N PHE A 43 -23.24 -5.85 20.27
CA PHE A 43 -22.95 -6.28 18.90
C PHE A 43 -23.13 -7.79 18.72
N ARG A 44 -22.48 -8.59 19.57
CA ARG A 44 -22.52 -10.06 19.48
C ARG A 44 -23.86 -10.65 19.92
N ALA A 45 -24.44 -10.18 21.03
CA ALA A 45 -25.64 -10.77 21.61
C ALA A 45 -26.94 -10.33 20.92
N LYS A 46 -26.95 -9.13 20.31
CA LYS A 46 -28.15 -8.50 19.76
C LYS A 46 -28.01 -8.16 18.29
N THR A 47 -26.95 -7.46 17.87
CA THR A 47 -26.85 -7.02 16.46
C THR A 47 -26.68 -8.20 15.51
N LEU A 48 -25.77 -9.15 15.78
CA LEU A 48 -25.57 -10.33 14.92
C LEU A 48 -26.78 -11.30 14.91
N VAL A 49 -27.56 -11.35 16.00
CA VAL A 49 -28.62 -12.36 16.20
C VAL A 49 -30.01 -11.84 15.83
N GLU A 50 -30.35 -10.61 16.21
CA GLU A 50 -31.71 -10.06 16.08
C GLU A 50 -31.86 -9.05 14.93
N SER A 51 -30.77 -8.37 14.55
CA SER A 51 -30.81 -7.25 13.60
C SER A 51 -29.57 -7.12 12.69
N PRO A 52 -29.03 -8.23 12.14
CA PRO A 52 -27.79 -8.22 11.36
C PRO A 52 -27.82 -7.29 10.15
N SER A 53 -29.01 -7.03 9.58
CA SER A 53 -29.13 -6.10 8.45
C SER A 53 -28.66 -4.67 8.76
N LEU A 54 -28.59 -4.25 10.04
CA LEU A 54 -28.03 -2.95 10.44
C LEU A 54 -26.55 -2.79 10.06
N GLN A 55 -25.82 -3.89 9.90
CA GLN A 55 -24.45 -3.91 9.39
C GLN A 55 -24.40 -3.89 7.86
N ARG A 56 -25.44 -4.43 7.20
CA ARG A 56 -25.44 -4.71 5.75
C ARG A 56 -26.11 -3.63 4.92
N ARG A 57 -26.98 -2.81 5.51
CA ARG A 57 -27.63 -1.64 4.89
C ARG A 57 -26.73 -0.41 5.04
N ALA A 58 -26.49 0.31 3.94
CA ALA A 58 -25.74 1.56 3.99
C ALA A 58 -26.53 2.65 4.73
N ARG A 59 -25.87 3.40 5.62
CA ARG A 59 -26.50 4.42 6.47
C ARG A 59 -25.49 5.45 6.98
N LEU A 60 -26.01 6.63 7.32
CA LEU A 60 -25.23 7.64 8.05
C LEU A 60 -25.12 7.23 9.52
N LEU A 61 -23.92 7.28 10.07
CA LEU A 61 -23.68 7.19 11.51
C LEU A 61 -23.86 8.58 12.14
N PRO A 62 -24.29 8.71 13.40
CA PRO A 62 -24.35 10.00 14.08
C PRO A 62 -23.00 10.75 14.07
N ALA A 63 -23.03 12.08 14.10
CA ALA A 63 -21.84 12.91 13.94
C ALA A 63 -20.68 12.60 14.92
N PRO A 64 -20.93 12.25 16.20
CA PRO A 64 -19.86 11.91 17.16
C PRO A 64 -19.26 10.51 16.98
N CYS A 65 -19.87 9.64 16.17
CA CYS A 65 -19.45 8.23 16.03
C CYS A 65 -18.29 8.11 15.03
N HIS A 66 -17.31 7.24 15.31
CA HIS A 66 -16.09 7.07 14.52
C HIS A 66 -16.01 5.73 13.79
N PHE A 67 -16.69 4.69 14.28
CA PHE A 67 -16.69 3.35 13.69
C PHE A 67 -18.00 2.62 14.01
N SER A 68 -18.27 1.52 13.31
CA SER A 68 -19.28 0.52 13.71
C SER A 68 -18.57 -0.80 13.93
N HIS A 69 -18.95 -1.56 14.95
CA HIS A 69 -18.62 -2.99 14.94
C HIS A 69 -19.38 -3.65 13.78
N VAL A 70 -18.70 -4.54 13.06
CA VAL A 70 -19.26 -5.33 11.93
C VAL A 70 -18.54 -6.68 11.86
N ALA A 71 -19.19 -7.70 11.31
CA ALA A 71 -18.54 -8.98 11.00
C ALA A 71 -18.31 -9.12 9.47
N PRO A 72 -17.25 -9.82 9.02
CA PRO A 72 -17.11 -10.23 7.62
C PRO A 72 -18.31 -11.04 7.09
N PHE A 73 -18.77 -10.69 5.89
CA PHE A 73 -19.94 -11.26 5.24
C PHE A 73 -19.75 -11.39 3.71
N PRO A 74 -18.79 -12.24 3.26
CA PRO A 74 -18.53 -12.51 1.84
C PRO A 74 -19.69 -13.31 1.21
N VAL A 75 -20.75 -12.60 0.82
CA VAL A 75 -21.99 -13.14 0.25
C VAL A 75 -22.35 -12.30 -0.98
N PRO A 76 -22.89 -12.88 -2.08
CA PRO A 76 -23.21 -12.10 -3.28
C PRO A 76 -24.19 -10.96 -2.97
N PHE A 77 -24.00 -9.81 -3.60
CA PHE A 77 -24.92 -8.68 -3.52
C PHE A 77 -25.39 -8.24 -4.93
N PRO A 78 -26.69 -7.95 -5.16
CA PRO A 78 -27.81 -7.97 -4.21
C PRO A 78 -28.08 -9.35 -3.60
N TYR A 79 -28.50 -9.38 -2.34
CA TYR A 79 -28.77 -10.64 -1.63
C TYR A 79 -30.00 -11.33 -2.25
N ASP A 80 -29.81 -12.52 -2.81
CA ASP A 80 -30.89 -13.34 -3.31
C ASP A 80 -31.53 -14.13 -2.16
N ILE A 81 -32.64 -13.61 -1.66
CA ILE A 81 -33.35 -14.12 -0.48
C ILE A 81 -34.69 -14.72 -0.95
N GLU A 82 -34.70 -16.03 -1.21
CA GLU A 82 -35.92 -16.75 -1.58
C GLU A 82 -36.99 -16.62 -0.47
N PRO A 83 -38.23 -16.20 -0.78
CA PRO A 83 -39.29 -16.09 0.21
C PRO A 83 -39.80 -17.46 0.66
N PRO A 84 -40.20 -17.63 1.94
CA PRO A 84 -40.73 -18.90 2.43
C PRO A 84 -42.08 -19.22 1.76
N VAL A 85 -42.28 -20.50 1.42
CA VAL A 85 -43.52 -21.00 0.81
C VAL A 85 -44.41 -21.65 1.89
N PRO A 86 -45.70 -21.30 2.01
CA PRO A 86 -46.43 -20.28 1.26
C PRO A 86 -46.09 -18.85 1.69
N ALA A 87 -46.17 -17.90 0.74
CA ALA A 87 -45.85 -16.50 0.95
C ALA A 87 -46.60 -15.90 2.15
N ALA A 88 -45.86 -15.51 3.19
CA ALA A 88 -46.43 -14.90 4.38
C ALA A 88 -46.86 -13.45 4.09
N ALA A 89 -48.11 -13.12 4.41
CA ALA A 89 -48.65 -11.78 4.19
C ALA A 89 -47.92 -10.70 5.02
N ASP A 90 -47.31 -9.76 4.30
CA ASP A 90 -46.83 -8.39 4.57
C ASP A 90 -46.12 -8.01 5.89
N ASP A 91 -46.20 -8.78 6.98
CA ASP A 91 -45.63 -8.41 8.30
C ASP A 91 -44.52 -9.39 8.79
N LYS A 92 -44.25 -10.45 8.02
CA LYS A 92 -43.19 -11.45 8.32
C LYS A 92 -41.96 -11.38 7.40
N SER A 93 -41.94 -10.44 6.45
CA SER A 93 -40.85 -10.29 5.48
C SER A 93 -39.55 -9.80 6.14
N THR A 94 -39.62 -8.74 6.95
CA THR A 94 -38.46 -8.18 7.64
C THR A 94 -37.84 -9.19 8.60
N SER A 95 -38.64 -9.86 9.44
CA SER A 95 -38.12 -10.86 10.37
C SER A 95 -37.50 -12.04 9.64
N TYR A 96 -38.08 -12.50 8.51
CA TYR A 96 -37.46 -13.54 7.68
C TYR A 96 -36.09 -13.13 7.13
N ILE A 97 -35.93 -11.88 6.67
CA ILE A 97 -34.64 -11.34 6.20
C ILE A 97 -33.61 -11.33 7.33
N GLU A 98 -33.96 -10.87 8.55
CA GLU A 98 -33.03 -10.89 9.68
C GLU A 98 -32.61 -12.33 10.05
N HIS A 99 -33.52 -13.31 10.03
CA HIS A 99 -33.16 -14.72 10.27
C HIS A 99 -32.23 -15.28 9.17
N TRP A 100 -32.52 -15.00 7.89
CA TRP A 100 -31.69 -15.45 6.77
C TRP A 100 -30.26 -14.89 6.84
N LEU A 101 -30.13 -13.64 7.30
CA LEU A 101 -28.84 -13.00 7.57
C LEU A 101 -28.16 -13.61 8.80
N ALA A 102 -28.88 -13.78 9.92
CA ALA A 102 -28.34 -14.31 11.17
C ALA A 102 -27.78 -15.74 11.03
N ASP A 103 -28.44 -16.60 10.25
CA ASP A 103 -27.93 -17.95 9.89
C ASP A 103 -26.58 -17.93 9.15
N ARG A 104 -26.17 -16.75 8.62
CA ARG A 104 -24.92 -16.51 7.87
C ARG A 104 -23.92 -15.63 8.63
N GLU A 105 -24.29 -15.10 9.78
CA GLU A 105 -23.40 -14.36 10.67
C GLU A 105 -22.53 -15.31 11.50
N ALA A 106 -21.34 -14.86 11.87
CA ALA A 106 -20.37 -15.66 12.63
C ALA A 106 -20.73 -15.67 14.13
N VAL A 107 -21.73 -16.47 14.51
CA VAL A 107 -22.27 -16.55 15.89
C VAL A 107 -21.98 -17.87 16.61
N HIS A 108 -21.53 -18.92 15.91
CA HIS A 108 -21.26 -20.22 16.51
C HIS A 108 -19.79 -20.32 16.94
N PRO A 109 -19.48 -20.44 18.25
CA PRO A 109 -18.10 -20.55 18.73
C PRO A 109 -17.48 -21.89 18.31
N LEU A 110 -16.24 -21.84 17.86
CA LEU A 110 -15.45 -23.02 17.51
C LEU A 110 -14.57 -23.49 18.69
N PRO A 111 -14.16 -24.77 18.72
CA PRO A 111 -13.13 -25.25 19.64
C PRO A 111 -11.82 -24.46 19.52
N THR A 112 -11.09 -24.36 20.63
CA THR A 112 -9.74 -23.79 20.65
C THR A 112 -8.67 -24.88 20.61
N TYR A 113 -7.47 -24.51 20.17
CA TYR A 113 -6.34 -25.42 20.10
C TYR A 113 -6.01 -26.03 21.47
N PRO A 114 -5.58 -27.30 21.55
CA PRO A 114 -5.16 -27.94 22.80
C PRO A 114 -4.05 -27.16 23.52
N ASP A 115 -3.08 -26.61 22.77
CA ASP A 115 -1.96 -25.83 23.31
C ASP A 115 -2.35 -24.39 23.67
N TYR A 116 -3.48 -23.90 23.16
CA TYR A 116 -4.03 -22.57 23.43
C TYR A 116 -5.49 -22.68 23.92
N PRO A 117 -5.76 -23.26 25.10
CA PRO A 117 -7.12 -23.49 25.59
C PRO A 117 -7.85 -22.19 25.98
N ASN A 118 -7.09 -21.13 26.27
CA ASN A 118 -7.57 -19.79 26.63
C ASN A 118 -6.87 -18.72 25.77
N PRO A 119 -7.16 -18.67 24.45
CA PRO A 119 -6.66 -17.61 23.59
C PRO A 119 -7.38 -16.30 23.90
N PRO A 120 -6.78 -15.13 23.62
CA PRO A 120 -7.41 -13.84 23.89
C PRO A 120 -8.67 -13.60 23.07
N LEU A 121 -8.72 -14.12 21.83
CA LEU A 121 -9.92 -14.12 20.98
C LEU A 121 -10.40 -15.56 20.74
N ARG A 122 -11.72 -15.75 20.77
CA ARG A 122 -12.36 -17.00 20.33
C ARG A 122 -12.74 -16.86 18.87
N LYS A 123 -12.72 -17.98 18.15
CA LYS A 123 -13.15 -18.08 16.75
C LYS A 123 -14.65 -18.35 16.70
N TYR A 124 -15.35 -17.66 15.82
CA TYR A 124 -16.76 -17.89 15.55
C TYR A 124 -16.98 -18.13 14.05
N ALA A 125 -17.85 -19.08 13.73
CA ALA A 125 -18.26 -19.43 12.37
C ALA A 125 -19.76 -19.20 12.17
N ALA A 126 -20.15 -19.07 10.91
CA ALA A 126 -21.54 -19.12 10.49
C ALA A 126 -22.00 -20.58 10.31
N LYS A 127 -23.32 -20.80 10.28
CA LYS A 127 -23.90 -22.16 10.25
C LYS A 127 -23.74 -22.88 8.92
N ASN A 128 -23.75 -22.13 7.82
CA ASN A 128 -23.87 -22.64 6.44
C ASN A 128 -22.82 -21.98 5.52
N ARG A 129 -21.57 -22.45 5.50
CA ARG A 129 -20.50 -21.84 4.66
C ARG A 129 -19.49 -22.83 4.06
N ASP A 130 -19.98 -23.87 3.41
CA ASP A 130 -19.16 -24.80 2.60
C ASP A 130 -18.81 -24.20 1.22
N GLN A 131 -18.11 -23.05 1.21
CA GLN A 131 -17.60 -22.46 -0.04
C GLN A 131 -16.13 -22.83 -0.25
N PRO A 132 -15.72 -23.20 -1.49
CA PRO A 132 -14.31 -23.40 -1.80
C PRO A 132 -13.54 -22.10 -1.60
N LEU A 133 -12.39 -22.21 -0.94
CA LEU A 133 -11.42 -21.15 -0.70
C LEU A 133 -10.12 -21.57 -1.38
N ASP A 134 -9.42 -20.62 -2.01
CA ASP A 134 -8.11 -20.88 -2.60
C ASP A 134 -7.07 -19.86 -2.13
N LEU A 135 -6.02 -20.35 -1.46
CA LEU A 135 -4.92 -19.51 -0.98
C LEU A 135 -3.96 -19.25 -2.15
N LEU A 136 -3.97 -18.02 -2.67
CA LEU A 136 -3.18 -17.64 -3.82
C LEU A 136 -1.77 -17.14 -3.46
N GLY A 137 -1.59 -16.63 -2.24
CA GLY A 137 -0.29 -16.13 -1.80
C GLY A 137 -0.24 -15.68 -0.35
N ILE A 138 0.95 -15.77 0.23
CA ILE A 138 1.36 -15.10 1.46
C ILE A 138 2.63 -14.30 1.17
N SER A 139 2.68 -13.05 1.62
CA SER A 139 3.87 -12.22 1.53
C SER A 139 4.87 -12.65 2.61
N GLU A 140 6.01 -13.19 2.20
CA GLU A 140 7.09 -13.53 3.14
C GLU A 140 7.61 -12.29 3.88
N THR A 141 7.78 -11.17 3.17
CA THR A 141 8.24 -9.90 3.74
C THR A 141 7.20 -9.29 4.67
N GLY A 142 5.91 -9.31 4.31
CA GLY A 142 4.83 -8.82 5.16
C GLY A 142 4.68 -9.66 6.43
N LEU A 143 4.73 -10.99 6.31
CA LEU A 143 4.75 -11.91 7.45
C LEU A 143 5.97 -11.67 8.34
N ARG A 144 7.18 -11.60 7.78
CA ARG A 144 8.43 -11.40 8.53
C ARG A 144 8.49 -10.06 9.25
N ASP A 145 8.07 -8.98 8.59
CA ASP A 145 8.26 -7.62 9.10
C ASP A 145 7.13 -7.18 10.04
N CYS A 146 5.89 -7.68 9.82
CA CYS A 146 4.72 -7.25 10.60
C CYS A 146 4.26 -8.31 11.61
N LEU A 147 4.28 -9.59 11.22
CA LEU A 147 3.67 -10.69 11.98
C LEU A 147 4.60 -11.92 12.14
N PRO A 148 5.89 -11.76 12.53
CA PRO A 148 6.87 -12.86 12.46
C PRO A 148 6.54 -14.08 13.33
N HIS A 149 5.63 -13.92 14.28
CA HIS A 149 5.16 -14.93 15.23
C HIS A 149 3.81 -15.57 14.84
N LEU A 150 3.14 -15.09 13.79
CA LEU A 150 1.97 -15.76 13.22
C LEU A 150 2.38 -17.11 12.64
N ASP A 151 1.67 -18.15 13.03
CA ASP A 151 1.73 -19.47 12.41
C ASP A 151 0.94 -19.46 11.10
N VAL A 152 1.56 -19.97 10.05
CA VAL A 152 0.95 -20.13 8.72
C VAL A 152 0.93 -21.59 8.28
N GLY A 153 1.35 -22.52 9.15
CA GLY A 153 1.38 -23.94 8.85
C GLY A 153 2.22 -24.27 7.62
N ASP A 154 1.68 -25.12 6.75
CA ASP A 154 2.29 -25.52 5.48
C ASP A 154 1.93 -24.60 4.29
N ALA A 155 1.40 -23.39 4.54
CA ALA A 155 0.92 -22.48 3.49
C ALA A 155 1.91 -22.21 2.36
N PHE A 156 3.19 -21.97 2.65
CA PHE A 156 4.20 -21.77 1.61
C PHE A 156 4.45 -23.02 0.77
N ALA A 157 4.31 -24.23 1.34
CA ALA A 157 4.45 -25.47 0.60
C ALA A 157 3.25 -25.72 -0.33
N VAL A 158 2.04 -25.32 0.09
CA VAL A 158 0.82 -25.37 -0.73
C VAL A 158 0.82 -24.34 -1.87
N ILE A 159 1.39 -23.14 -1.65
CA ILE A 159 1.60 -22.13 -2.71
C ILE A 159 2.64 -22.61 -3.74
N GLY A 160 3.61 -23.42 -3.29
CA GLY A 160 4.67 -23.98 -4.14
C GLY A 160 5.84 -23.03 -4.37
N ALA A 161 6.91 -23.55 -4.97
CA ALA A 161 8.14 -22.79 -5.21
C ALA A 161 7.94 -21.67 -6.25
N PRO A 162 8.39 -20.42 -5.98
CA PRO A 162 8.33 -19.31 -6.93
C PRO A 162 9.00 -19.64 -8.28
N SER A 163 8.25 -19.63 -9.38
CA SER A 163 8.76 -19.92 -10.73
C SER A 163 7.95 -19.20 -11.83
N LEU A 164 8.61 -18.86 -12.93
CA LEU A 164 8.02 -18.40 -14.19
C LEU A 164 7.99 -19.50 -15.28
N ALA A 165 8.79 -20.56 -15.13
CA ALA A 165 8.90 -21.67 -16.07
C ALA A 165 7.56 -22.38 -16.35
N HIS A 166 7.42 -22.87 -17.58
CA HIS A 166 6.19 -23.49 -18.09
C HIS A 166 6.03 -24.98 -17.76
N GLU A 167 7.14 -25.70 -17.60
CA GLU A 167 7.15 -27.10 -17.19
C GLU A 167 7.63 -27.18 -15.74
N PHE A 168 6.91 -27.93 -14.92
CA PHE A 168 7.23 -28.15 -13.51
C PHE A 168 8.02 -29.45 -13.40
N ASP A 169 9.31 -29.37 -13.03
CA ASP A 169 10.08 -30.54 -12.64
C ASP A 169 9.45 -31.20 -11.39
N ASP A 170 9.53 -32.53 -11.26
CA ASP A 170 8.96 -33.31 -10.14
C ASP A 170 9.45 -32.85 -8.75
N GLU A 171 10.58 -32.14 -8.65
CA GLU A 171 11.09 -31.54 -7.40
C GLU A 171 10.42 -30.20 -7.03
N GLY A 172 9.59 -29.63 -7.90
CA GLY A 172 8.97 -28.31 -7.75
C GLY A 172 7.45 -28.31 -7.53
N ASP A 173 6.81 -29.48 -7.50
CA ASP A 173 5.40 -29.62 -7.15
C ASP A 173 5.16 -29.22 -5.68
N PRO A 174 3.96 -28.69 -5.34
CA PRO A 174 3.57 -28.51 -3.94
C PRO A 174 3.74 -29.82 -3.17
N GLN A 175 4.46 -29.75 -2.06
CA GLN A 175 4.52 -30.85 -1.09
C GLN A 175 3.81 -30.39 0.20
N PRO A 176 2.46 -30.41 0.23
CA PRO A 176 1.70 -30.17 1.45
C PRO A 176 2.20 -31.06 2.58
N SER A 177 2.05 -30.60 3.82
CA SER A 177 2.44 -31.41 4.94
C SER A 177 1.39 -32.47 5.24
N ASP A 178 1.81 -33.71 5.46
CA ASP A 178 0.97 -34.74 6.09
C ASP A 178 0.82 -34.52 7.62
N VAL A 179 1.45 -33.48 8.18
CA VAL A 179 1.39 -33.13 9.61
C VAL A 179 0.10 -32.36 9.90
N GLU A 180 -0.81 -32.98 10.66
CA GLU A 180 -2.14 -32.46 10.97
C GLU A 180 -2.11 -31.05 11.58
N GLU A 181 -1.14 -30.77 12.47
CA GLU A 181 -0.97 -29.45 13.09
C GLU A 181 -0.63 -28.36 12.07
N ALA A 182 0.23 -28.66 11.09
CA ALA A 182 0.63 -27.70 10.05
C ALA A 182 -0.54 -27.42 9.08
N VAL A 183 -1.27 -28.47 8.68
CA VAL A 183 -2.49 -28.34 7.87
C VAL A 183 -3.56 -27.55 8.63
N SER A 184 -3.74 -27.80 9.93
CA SER A 184 -4.71 -27.10 10.77
C SER A 184 -4.38 -25.62 10.94
N ALA A 185 -3.11 -25.27 11.12
CA ALA A 185 -2.66 -23.88 11.21
C ALA A 185 -2.88 -23.12 9.89
N ARG A 186 -2.58 -23.75 8.74
CA ARG A 186 -2.88 -23.18 7.41
C ARG A 186 -4.39 -23.01 7.20
N GLN A 187 -5.21 -24.00 7.54
CA GLN A 187 -6.64 -23.92 7.32
C GLN A 187 -7.28 -22.80 8.16
N ASP A 188 -6.89 -22.66 9.42
CA ASP A 188 -7.39 -21.60 10.30
C ASP A 188 -6.99 -20.20 9.83
N LEU A 189 -5.77 -20.06 9.29
CA LEU A 189 -5.34 -18.83 8.62
C LEU A 189 -6.25 -18.51 7.43
N ILE A 190 -6.53 -19.48 6.56
CA ILE A 190 -7.38 -19.30 5.38
C ILE A 190 -8.82 -18.94 5.79
N ASP A 191 -9.40 -19.63 6.77
CA ASP A 191 -10.78 -19.41 7.21
C ASP A 191 -10.98 -18.04 7.86
N VAL A 192 -10.02 -17.56 8.67
CA VAL A 192 -10.07 -16.21 9.24
C VAL A 192 -9.79 -15.14 8.16
N LEU A 193 -8.77 -15.32 7.31
CA LEU A 193 -8.38 -14.29 6.34
C LEU A 193 -9.29 -14.20 5.10
N SER A 194 -10.14 -15.20 4.87
CA SER A 194 -11.24 -15.15 3.91
C SER A 194 -12.52 -14.51 4.47
N GLY A 195 -12.58 -14.22 5.78
CA GLY A 195 -13.80 -13.75 6.45
C GLY A 195 -14.87 -14.84 6.62
N GLN A 196 -14.47 -16.12 6.62
CA GLN A 196 -15.35 -17.24 6.98
C GLN A 196 -15.45 -17.41 8.50
N PHE A 197 -14.34 -17.23 9.22
CA PHE A 197 -14.30 -17.13 10.67
C PHE A 197 -14.05 -15.70 11.13
N THR A 198 -14.70 -15.33 12.23
CA THR A 198 -14.58 -14.02 12.89
C THR A 198 -13.91 -14.20 14.24
N LEU A 199 -12.91 -13.37 14.55
CA LEU A 199 -12.26 -13.33 15.85
C LEU A 199 -12.98 -12.32 16.76
N MET A 200 -13.48 -12.76 17.91
CA MET A 200 -14.12 -11.90 18.92
C MET A 200 -13.75 -12.36 20.32
N SER A 201 -13.80 -11.47 21.31
CA SER A 201 -13.71 -11.88 22.71
C SER A 201 -14.84 -12.85 23.08
N ALA A 202 -14.57 -13.73 24.03
CA ALA A 202 -15.58 -14.58 24.65
C ALA A 202 -16.69 -13.74 25.32
N PRO A 203 -17.85 -14.32 25.66
CA PRO A 203 -18.71 -13.76 26.69
C PRO A 203 -17.94 -13.52 27.99
N ALA A 204 -18.40 -12.56 28.80
CA ALA A 204 -17.74 -12.17 30.04
C ALA A 204 -17.94 -13.20 31.16
N ASP A 205 -17.41 -14.40 30.98
CA ASP A 205 -17.11 -15.30 32.08
C ASP A 205 -15.87 -14.75 32.81
N ASN A 206 -15.97 -14.57 34.14
CA ASN A 206 -15.06 -13.80 35.02
C ASN A 206 -13.60 -14.33 35.15
N THR A 207 -12.94 -14.68 34.04
CA THR A 207 -11.70 -15.50 34.06
C THR A 207 -10.45 -14.81 33.49
N SER A 208 -10.55 -13.62 32.92
CA SER A 208 -9.39 -12.73 32.74
C SER A 208 -9.81 -11.25 32.63
N PRO A 209 -9.70 -10.44 33.70
CA PRO A 209 -10.06 -9.02 33.67
C PRO A 209 -9.10 -8.15 32.84
N ASP A 210 -7.96 -8.71 32.41
CA ASP A 210 -6.86 -7.98 31.76
C ASP A 210 -6.99 -7.90 30.22
N ILE A 211 -7.92 -8.66 29.61
CA ILE A 211 -8.10 -8.69 28.15
C ILE A 211 -9.26 -7.75 27.77
N ALA A 212 -8.96 -6.74 26.97
CA ALA A 212 -9.93 -5.74 26.55
C ALA A 212 -10.96 -6.33 25.54
N PRO A 213 -12.27 -6.03 25.64
CA PRO A 213 -13.29 -6.62 24.77
C PRO A 213 -13.10 -6.25 23.29
N PHE A 214 -13.01 -7.25 22.43
CA PHE A 214 -12.72 -7.10 21.00
C PHE A 214 -13.83 -7.69 20.13
N ALA A 215 -14.22 -6.95 19.09
CA ALA A 215 -14.90 -7.46 17.90
C ALA A 215 -14.50 -6.61 16.69
N PRO A 216 -14.52 -7.17 15.45
CA PRO A 216 -14.09 -6.45 14.26
C PRO A 216 -14.92 -5.18 13.99
N TRP A 217 -14.34 -4.25 13.25
CA TRP A 217 -14.95 -2.95 12.96
C TRP A 217 -14.70 -2.48 11.53
N SER A 218 -15.44 -1.45 11.18
CA SER A 218 -15.23 -0.62 9.99
C SER A 218 -15.26 0.84 10.42
N MET A 219 -14.29 1.64 9.98
CA MET A 219 -14.18 3.05 10.30
C MET A 219 -15.15 3.89 9.46
N ARG A 220 -15.68 4.94 10.08
CA ARG A 220 -16.35 6.04 9.40
C ARG A 220 -15.30 7.10 9.06
N TYR A 221 -15.30 7.51 7.81
CA TYR A 221 -14.57 8.69 7.37
C TYR A 221 -15.37 9.44 6.30
N SER A 222 -14.81 10.53 5.81
CA SER A 222 -15.36 11.35 4.73
C SER A 222 -14.19 11.89 3.90
N GLY A 223 -14.46 12.48 2.74
CA GLY A 223 -13.38 13.06 1.93
C GLY A 223 -13.86 14.00 0.83
N HIS A 224 -12.90 14.70 0.23
CA HIS A 224 -13.09 15.41 -1.03
C HIS A 224 -12.63 14.50 -2.17
N GLN A 225 -13.60 13.94 -2.91
CA GLN A 225 -13.34 13.11 -4.08
C GLN A 225 -13.35 14.00 -5.32
N PHE A 226 -12.26 13.96 -6.11
CA PHE A 226 -12.03 14.90 -7.21
C PHE A 226 -12.23 16.37 -6.76
N GLY A 227 -11.74 16.69 -5.55
CA GLY A 227 -11.85 18.00 -4.89
C GLY A 227 -13.27 18.53 -4.63
N SER A 228 -14.30 17.69 -4.82
CA SER A 228 -15.68 17.98 -4.42
C SER A 228 -15.98 17.24 -3.12
N TRP A 229 -16.72 17.86 -2.21
CA TRP A 229 -17.10 17.21 -0.95
C TRP A 229 -18.00 15.98 -1.20
N ALA A 230 -17.57 14.78 -0.78
CA ALA A 230 -18.21 13.52 -1.13
C ALA A 230 -19.29 13.02 -0.15
N GLY A 231 -19.45 13.68 1.01
CA GLY A 231 -20.29 13.19 2.10
C GLY A 231 -19.58 12.17 2.99
N GLN A 232 -20.37 11.43 3.78
CA GLN A 232 -19.84 10.32 4.56
C GLN A 232 -19.41 9.20 3.61
N LEU A 233 -18.18 8.74 3.79
CA LEU A 233 -17.60 7.54 3.20
C LEU A 233 -17.49 6.49 4.32
N GLY A 234 -16.28 6.06 4.66
CA GLY A 234 -16.00 4.95 5.57
C GLY A 234 -15.57 3.68 4.83
N ASP A 235 -15.15 2.68 5.60
CA ASP A 235 -14.69 1.38 5.14
C ASP A 235 -15.84 0.59 4.47
N GLY A 236 -16.18 0.96 3.25
CA GLY A 236 -17.33 0.42 2.52
C GLY A 236 -17.16 -0.99 1.97
N ARG A 237 -15.93 -1.50 1.99
CA ARG A 237 -15.53 -2.85 1.54
C ARG A 237 -14.37 -3.41 2.36
N ALA A 238 -14.19 -2.91 3.58
CA ALA A 238 -13.05 -3.25 4.42
C ALA A 238 -13.51 -3.51 5.86
N THR A 239 -12.88 -4.47 6.53
CA THR A 239 -13.18 -4.82 7.94
C THR A 239 -11.89 -5.13 8.67
N SER A 240 -11.62 -4.41 9.75
CA SER A 240 -10.46 -4.61 10.62
C SER A 240 -10.76 -5.75 11.59
N ILE A 241 -10.08 -6.88 11.44
CA ILE A 241 -10.41 -8.17 12.07
C ILE A 241 -9.53 -8.55 13.27
N LEU A 242 -8.34 -7.95 13.39
CA LEU A 242 -7.39 -8.20 14.47
C LEU A 242 -6.45 -6.98 14.60
N VAL A 243 -6.05 -6.65 15.82
CA VAL A 243 -4.85 -5.82 16.06
C VAL A 243 -3.93 -6.59 16.98
N THR A 244 -2.65 -6.65 16.65
CA THR A 244 -1.60 -7.30 17.45
C THR A 244 -0.37 -6.40 17.56
N PRO A 245 0.30 -6.36 18.73
CA PRO A 245 1.62 -5.73 18.84
C PRO A 245 2.69 -6.53 18.07
N HIS A 246 3.77 -5.86 17.69
CA HIS A 246 4.96 -6.51 17.15
C HIS A 246 5.78 -7.15 18.28
N PRO A 247 6.25 -8.41 18.15
CA PRO A 247 6.86 -9.13 19.27
C PRO A 247 8.22 -8.58 19.72
N SER A 248 8.87 -7.72 18.93
CA SER A 248 10.09 -7.00 19.35
C SER A 248 9.85 -5.56 19.79
N ASP A 249 8.62 -5.03 19.61
CA ASP A 249 8.26 -3.66 19.95
C ASP A 249 6.76 -3.60 20.29
N PRO A 250 6.37 -3.77 21.57
CA PRO A 250 4.97 -3.79 21.98
C PRO A 250 4.20 -2.48 21.77
N GLU A 251 4.88 -1.37 21.48
CA GLU A 251 4.23 -0.09 21.13
C GLU A 251 3.90 0.01 19.63
N LEU A 252 4.54 -0.82 18.80
CA LEU A 252 4.23 -0.92 17.38
C LEU A 252 3.11 -1.95 17.16
N THR A 253 1.90 -1.47 16.88
CA THR A 253 0.74 -2.31 16.56
C THR A 253 0.50 -2.44 15.06
N TYR A 254 0.02 -3.62 14.65
CA TYR A 254 -0.43 -3.91 13.30
C TYR A 254 -1.90 -4.34 13.30
N GLU A 255 -2.73 -3.63 12.51
CA GLU A 255 -4.17 -3.85 12.35
C GLU A 255 -4.45 -4.60 11.05
N LEU A 256 -4.82 -5.88 11.15
CA LEU A 256 -5.15 -6.73 10.00
C LEU A 256 -6.53 -6.34 9.46
N GLN A 257 -6.59 -5.79 8.24
CA GLN A 257 -7.83 -5.35 7.60
C GLN A 257 -8.14 -6.19 6.35
N LEU A 258 -9.29 -6.86 6.34
CA LEU A 258 -9.81 -7.60 5.19
C LEU A 258 -10.53 -6.66 4.21
N LYS A 259 -9.94 -6.45 3.04
CA LYS A 259 -10.55 -5.76 1.89
C LYS A 259 -11.29 -6.79 1.02
N GLY A 260 -12.53 -6.48 0.66
CA GLY A 260 -13.44 -7.38 -0.05
C GLY A 260 -14.31 -8.29 0.86
N SER A 261 -14.34 -8.03 2.16
CA SER A 261 -15.02 -8.84 3.18
C SER A 261 -16.55 -8.74 3.20
N GLY A 262 -17.18 -7.96 2.31
CA GLY A 262 -18.64 -7.81 2.20
C GLY A 262 -19.17 -6.47 2.71
N ARG A 263 -20.51 -6.34 2.76
CA ARG A 263 -21.17 -5.06 3.06
C ARG A 263 -21.03 -4.62 4.52
N THR A 264 -20.81 -3.32 4.67
CA THR A 264 -20.73 -2.55 5.92
C THR A 264 -21.76 -1.40 5.87
N PRO A 265 -21.99 -0.65 6.97
CA PRO A 265 -22.79 0.57 6.96
C PRO A 265 -22.29 1.64 5.97
N PHE A 266 -21.05 1.53 5.52
CA PHE A 266 -20.34 2.50 4.67
C PHE A 266 -20.32 2.13 3.19
N SER A 267 -20.82 0.95 2.79
CA SER A 267 -20.76 0.47 1.39
C SER A 267 -21.51 1.34 0.37
N ARG A 268 -22.33 2.31 0.81
CA ARG A 268 -23.22 3.09 -0.06
C ARG A 268 -24.04 2.15 -0.96
N SER A 269 -24.02 2.33 -2.28
CA SER A 269 -24.66 1.44 -3.25
C SER A 269 -23.84 0.22 -3.65
N ALA A 270 -22.54 0.14 -3.31
CA ALA A 270 -21.64 -0.95 -3.70
C ALA A 270 -21.88 -2.25 -2.91
N ASP A 271 -21.32 -3.35 -3.39
CA ASP A 271 -21.46 -4.70 -2.82
C ASP A 271 -20.54 -4.99 -1.62
N GLY A 272 -19.52 -4.16 -1.37
CA GLY A 272 -18.54 -4.39 -0.32
C GLY A 272 -17.51 -5.49 -0.62
N LEU A 273 -17.50 -6.01 -1.85
CA LEU A 273 -16.58 -7.05 -2.30
C LEU A 273 -15.39 -6.42 -3.05
N ALA A 274 -14.34 -7.20 -3.23
CA ALA A 274 -13.18 -6.86 -4.07
C ALA A 274 -12.95 -7.99 -5.07
N VAL A 275 -12.44 -7.67 -6.26
CA VAL A 275 -12.19 -8.64 -7.32
C VAL A 275 -10.74 -9.12 -7.31
N LEU A 276 -10.50 -10.32 -7.85
CA LEU A 276 -9.16 -10.92 -7.91
C LEU A 276 -8.11 -10.01 -8.55
N ARG A 277 -8.39 -9.39 -9.70
CA ARG A 277 -7.44 -8.52 -10.41
C ARG A 277 -6.98 -7.31 -9.59
N SER A 278 -7.88 -6.61 -8.89
CA SER A 278 -7.50 -5.45 -8.07
C SER A 278 -6.71 -5.88 -6.84
N SER A 279 -7.09 -7.01 -6.26
CA SER A 279 -6.45 -7.59 -5.09
C SER A 279 -5.03 -8.07 -5.39
N ILE A 280 -4.77 -8.65 -6.58
CA ILE A 280 -3.41 -8.99 -7.05
C ILE A 280 -2.54 -7.73 -7.20
N ARG A 281 -3.06 -6.65 -7.82
CA ARG A 281 -2.32 -5.40 -7.99
C ARG A 281 -1.93 -4.79 -6.64
N GLU A 282 -2.88 -4.72 -5.71
CA GLU A 282 -2.66 -4.17 -4.36
C GLU A 282 -1.70 -5.03 -3.52
N TYR A 283 -1.85 -6.35 -3.57
CA TYR A 283 -0.96 -7.32 -2.92
C TYR A 283 0.50 -7.16 -3.37
N LEU A 284 0.74 -7.10 -4.69
CA LEU A 284 2.10 -6.95 -5.24
C LEU A 284 2.67 -5.54 -5.03
N CYS A 285 1.87 -4.48 -5.18
CA CYS A 285 2.38 -3.11 -5.11
C CYS A 285 2.72 -2.67 -3.68
N SER A 286 1.97 -3.16 -2.68
CA SER A 286 2.25 -2.93 -1.26
C SER A 286 3.70 -3.29 -0.92
N GLU A 287 4.15 -4.49 -1.32
CA GLU A 287 5.50 -4.96 -1.02
C GLU A 287 6.56 -4.38 -1.96
N ALA A 288 6.21 -4.10 -3.23
CA ALA A 288 7.09 -3.37 -4.14
C ALA A 288 7.48 -1.98 -3.60
N MET A 289 6.51 -1.26 -3.01
CA MET A 289 6.74 0.08 -2.46
C MET A 289 7.60 0.04 -1.19
N GLU A 290 7.39 -0.95 -0.31
CA GLU A 290 8.30 -1.20 0.82
C GLU A 290 9.72 -1.51 0.33
N ALA A 291 9.87 -2.37 -0.69
CA ALA A 291 11.19 -2.73 -1.21
C ALA A 291 11.93 -1.51 -1.79
N LEU A 292 11.20 -0.59 -2.43
CA LEU A 292 11.70 0.72 -2.88
C LEU A 292 11.94 1.73 -1.74
N ARG A 293 11.61 1.37 -0.49
CA ARG A 293 11.68 2.21 0.72
C ARG A 293 10.79 3.45 0.66
N ILE A 294 9.63 3.31 0.01
CA ILE A 294 8.56 4.30 0.02
C ILE A 294 7.53 3.85 1.07
N PRO A 295 7.21 4.68 2.08
CA PRO A 295 6.26 4.29 3.13
C PRO A 295 4.90 3.87 2.56
N THR A 296 4.35 2.77 3.07
CA THR A 296 3.17 2.12 2.48
C THR A 296 2.43 1.19 3.46
N THR A 297 1.17 0.87 3.13
CA THR A 297 0.49 -0.32 3.64
C THR A 297 1.21 -1.58 3.18
N ARG A 298 1.31 -2.59 4.03
CA ARG A 298 1.90 -3.89 3.66
C ARG A 298 0.82 -4.85 3.14
N ALA A 299 1.23 -5.95 2.54
CA ALA A 299 0.37 -7.07 2.19
C ALA A 299 0.71 -8.30 3.06
N LEU A 300 -0.31 -9.01 3.54
CA LEU A 300 -0.12 -10.31 4.22
C LEU A 300 -0.50 -11.48 3.32
N SER A 301 -1.71 -11.50 2.77
CA SER A 301 -2.25 -12.67 2.06
C SER A 301 -3.24 -12.30 0.97
N LEU A 302 -3.42 -13.23 0.03
CA LEU A 302 -4.42 -13.17 -1.03
C LEU A 302 -5.24 -14.48 -1.02
N VAL A 303 -6.55 -14.40 -0.74
CA VAL A 303 -7.45 -15.57 -0.74
C VAL A 303 -8.58 -15.35 -1.74
N SER A 304 -8.68 -16.26 -2.72
CA SER A 304 -9.75 -16.27 -3.72
C SER A 304 -10.97 -17.01 -3.21
N LEU A 305 -12.16 -16.51 -3.53
CA LEU A 305 -13.45 -17.12 -3.24
C LEU A 305 -14.13 -17.50 -4.58
N PRO A 306 -13.68 -18.57 -5.27
CA PRO A 306 -14.12 -18.91 -6.63
C PRO A 306 -15.63 -19.17 -6.80
N ALA A 307 -16.35 -19.48 -5.73
CA ALA A 307 -17.80 -19.63 -5.74
C ALA A 307 -18.59 -18.31 -5.57
N LEU A 308 -17.92 -17.18 -5.34
CA LEU A 308 -18.53 -15.88 -5.06
C LEU A 308 -18.39 -14.94 -6.28
N PRO A 309 -19.44 -14.83 -7.13
CA PRO A 309 -19.41 -13.93 -8.29
C PRO A 309 -19.53 -12.46 -7.87
N VAL A 310 -18.78 -11.61 -8.55
CA VAL A 310 -18.78 -10.16 -8.39
C VAL A 310 -19.08 -9.50 -9.73
N HIS A 311 -20.00 -8.54 -9.76
CA HIS A 311 -20.39 -7.85 -10.99
C HIS A 311 -19.66 -6.50 -11.11
N ARG A 312 -18.81 -6.37 -12.14
CA ARG A 312 -18.18 -5.11 -12.58
C ARG A 312 -18.52 -4.91 -14.06
N GLU A 313 -17.59 -4.48 -14.92
CA GLU A 313 -17.80 -4.47 -16.38
C GLU A 313 -17.94 -5.88 -16.98
N ARG A 314 -17.33 -6.86 -16.30
CA ARG A 314 -17.52 -8.30 -16.52
C ARG A 314 -17.92 -8.98 -15.18
N VAL A 315 -18.31 -10.25 -15.22
CA VAL A 315 -18.41 -11.05 -13.99
C VAL A 315 -17.01 -11.50 -13.61
N GLU A 316 -16.64 -11.32 -12.34
CA GLU A 316 -15.31 -11.57 -11.79
C GLU A 316 -15.41 -12.39 -10.51
N THR A 317 -14.27 -12.92 -10.06
CA THR A 317 -14.18 -13.70 -8.81
C THR A 317 -13.86 -12.79 -7.64
N ALA A 318 -14.56 -12.96 -6.51
CA ALA A 318 -14.24 -12.25 -5.29
C ALA A 318 -12.89 -12.68 -4.69
N CYS A 319 -12.20 -11.73 -4.07
CA CYS A 319 -10.96 -11.98 -3.36
C CYS A 319 -10.94 -11.21 -2.05
N ALA A 320 -10.51 -11.87 -0.98
CA ALA A 320 -10.17 -11.24 0.28
C ALA A 320 -8.67 -10.92 0.27
N PHE A 321 -8.33 -9.64 0.48
CA PHE A 321 -6.96 -9.16 0.65
C PHE A 321 -6.78 -8.67 2.08
N ASN A 322 -5.64 -8.98 2.70
CA ASN A 322 -5.30 -8.48 4.04
C ASN A 322 -4.04 -7.61 4.02
N GLY A 323 -4.15 -6.37 4.50
CA GLY A 323 -3.02 -5.48 4.78
C GLY A 323 -3.01 -5.03 6.24
N PRO A 324 -1.83 -4.82 6.87
CA PRO A 324 -1.73 -4.33 8.23
C PRO A 324 -1.62 -2.79 8.28
N THR A 325 -2.59 -2.08 8.85
CA THR A 325 -2.69 -0.61 8.69
C THR A 325 -3.30 0.19 9.86
N ASN A 326 -2.51 1.10 10.44
CA ASN A 326 -3.06 2.21 11.25
C ASN A 326 -3.57 3.32 10.30
N MET A 327 -4.89 3.57 10.24
CA MET A 327 -5.50 4.55 9.33
C MET A 327 -6.40 5.56 10.05
N PHE A 328 -6.29 6.85 9.71
CA PHE A 328 -7.17 7.90 10.21
C PHE A 328 -7.43 8.95 9.12
N PHE A 329 -8.65 9.49 9.10
CA PHE A 329 -9.10 10.48 8.13
C PHE A 329 -9.96 11.55 8.80
N PHE A 330 -9.85 12.78 8.32
CA PHE A 330 -10.60 13.92 8.83
C PHE A 330 -11.56 14.46 7.77
N GLY A 331 -12.84 14.61 8.13
CA GLY A 331 -13.81 15.27 7.26
C GLY A 331 -15.27 15.16 7.72
N GLY A 332 -16.00 16.28 7.64
CA GLY A 332 -17.40 16.40 8.06
C GLY A 332 -18.34 16.94 6.98
N GLY A 333 -19.56 16.40 6.97
CA GLY A 333 -20.57 16.56 5.90
C GLY A 333 -21.00 15.18 5.39
N GLN A 334 -22.26 14.84 5.13
CA GLN A 334 -23.50 15.61 5.05
C GLN A 334 -24.01 16.16 6.40
N GLN A 335 -23.29 15.87 7.49
CA GLN A 335 -23.60 16.28 8.86
C GLN A 335 -22.87 17.56 9.26
N LYS A 336 -23.29 18.18 10.36
CA LYS A 336 -22.58 19.32 10.96
C LYS A 336 -21.16 18.89 11.39
N PRO A 337 -20.18 19.82 11.41
CA PRO A 337 -18.88 19.56 12.04
C PRO A 337 -19.06 19.09 13.48
N ASP A 338 -18.28 18.09 13.88
CA ASP A 338 -18.23 17.59 15.26
C ASP A 338 -16.82 17.81 15.80
N TYR A 339 -16.67 18.91 16.56
CA TYR A 339 -15.39 19.37 17.08
C TYR A 339 -14.90 18.57 18.29
N GLU A 340 -15.78 17.83 18.96
CA GLU A 340 -15.42 16.95 20.07
C GLU A 340 -14.95 15.59 19.55
N GLY A 341 -15.65 15.02 18.55
CA GLY A 341 -15.14 13.87 17.81
C GLY A 341 -13.79 14.16 17.14
N LEU A 342 -13.63 15.34 16.54
CA LEU A 342 -12.35 15.81 16.00
C LEU A 342 -11.22 15.83 17.04
N ARG A 343 -11.51 16.29 18.27
CA ARG A 343 -10.56 16.31 19.38
C ARG A 343 -10.16 14.90 19.82
N ILE A 344 -11.16 14.04 20.07
CA ILE A 344 -10.97 12.63 20.47
C ILE A 344 -10.13 11.87 19.44
N LEU A 345 -10.46 12.02 18.15
CA LEU A 345 -9.72 11.39 17.05
C LEU A 345 -8.28 11.93 16.97
N GLY A 346 -8.07 13.23 17.17
CA GLY A 346 -6.75 13.85 17.16
C GLY A 346 -5.84 13.32 18.28
N GLU A 347 -6.30 13.39 19.53
CA GLU A 347 -5.58 12.89 20.72
C GLU A 347 -5.19 11.41 20.58
N TRP A 348 -6.09 10.60 20.00
CA TRP A 348 -5.85 9.20 19.68
C TRP A 348 -4.67 8.97 18.71
N THR A 349 -4.32 9.92 17.84
CA THR A 349 -3.22 9.76 16.87
C THR A 349 -1.79 9.82 17.47
N GLY A 350 -1.65 9.79 18.80
CA GLY A 350 -0.37 9.60 19.50
C GLY A 350 0.27 10.91 19.94
N ILE A 351 -0.41 11.65 20.82
CA ILE A 351 -0.08 13.03 21.19
C ILE A 351 0.19 13.14 22.70
N GLU A 352 1.16 13.97 23.09
CA GLU A 352 1.49 14.25 24.49
C GLU A 352 0.33 14.97 25.22
N GLU A 353 -0.11 14.41 26.34
CA GLU A 353 -1.26 14.89 27.11
C GLU A 353 -1.07 16.32 27.65
N GLY A 354 -2.04 17.20 27.38
CA GLY A 354 -2.12 18.57 27.92
C GLY A 354 -1.44 19.67 27.10
N GLU A 355 -0.51 19.33 26.20
CA GLU A 355 0.20 20.28 25.33
C GLU A 355 -0.52 20.45 23.99
N ALA A 356 -0.53 21.68 23.43
CA ALA A 356 -1.17 21.93 22.14
C ALA A 356 -0.61 21.06 21.01
N TRP A 357 -1.47 20.62 20.11
CA TRP A 357 -1.15 19.55 19.18
C TRP A 357 -1.67 19.71 17.76
N GLY A 358 -2.70 20.52 17.53
CA GLY A 358 -3.31 20.65 16.19
C GLY A 358 -2.27 21.10 15.15
N SER A 359 -1.43 22.06 15.50
CA SER A 359 -0.35 22.55 14.63
C SER A 359 0.78 21.53 14.44
N ARG A 360 1.16 20.80 15.49
CA ARG A 360 2.18 19.73 15.45
C ARG A 360 1.74 18.62 14.49
N LEU A 361 0.51 18.12 14.65
CA LEU A 361 -0.07 17.07 13.83
C LEU A 361 -0.09 17.46 12.35
N VAL A 362 -0.61 18.64 12.00
CA VAL A 362 -0.67 19.12 10.60
C VAL A 362 0.73 19.17 9.98
N LEU A 363 1.73 19.73 10.68
CA LEU A 363 3.10 19.86 10.17
C LEU A 363 3.81 18.52 10.04
N ASP A 364 3.54 17.54 10.90
CA ASP A 364 4.13 16.21 10.79
C ASP A 364 3.47 15.36 9.71
N VAL A 365 2.14 15.45 9.55
CA VAL A 365 1.43 14.86 8.40
C VAL A 365 1.97 15.44 7.08
N ALA A 366 2.21 16.75 7.03
CA ALA A 366 2.83 17.43 5.89
C ALA A 366 4.22 16.87 5.55
N ARG A 367 5.12 16.77 6.54
CA ARG A 367 6.48 16.23 6.37
C ARG A 367 6.49 14.76 5.93
N ARG A 368 5.62 13.93 6.51
CA ARG A 368 5.54 12.50 6.18
C ARG A 368 5.07 12.30 4.74
N ASN A 369 3.98 12.97 4.35
CA ASN A 369 3.46 12.92 2.98
C ASN A 369 4.42 13.53 1.95
N ALA A 370 5.12 14.62 2.28
CA ALA A 370 6.15 15.19 1.42
C ALA A 370 7.29 14.20 1.09
N LYS A 371 7.72 13.40 2.07
CA LYS A 371 8.74 12.35 1.86
C LYS A 371 8.22 11.19 1.01
N MET A 372 7.02 10.70 1.29
CA MET A 372 6.36 9.65 0.51
C MET A 372 6.25 10.05 -0.97
N VAL A 373 5.76 11.27 -1.23
CA VAL A 373 5.62 11.82 -2.59
C VAL A 373 6.97 12.05 -3.25
N ALA A 374 7.99 12.54 -2.52
CA ALA A 374 9.34 12.62 -3.04
C ALA A 374 9.86 11.23 -3.47
N GLY A 375 9.51 10.18 -2.72
CA GLY A 375 9.71 8.78 -3.11
C GLY A 375 8.98 8.42 -4.41
N TRP A 376 7.69 8.74 -4.52
CA TRP A 376 6.90 8.52 -5.74
C TRP A 376 7.53 9.18 -6.96
N GLN A 377 7.89 10.46 -6.88
CA GLN A 377 8.53 11.20 -7.97
C GLN A 377 9.92 10.63 -8.30
N ALA A 378 10.74 10.35 -7.29
CA ALA A 378 12.09 9.83 -7.49
C ALA A 378 12.12 8.39 -8.05
N TYR A 379 11.02 7.64 -7.96
CA TYR A 379 10.89 6.27 -8.49
C TYR A 379 9.78 6.10 -9.55
N GLY A 380 9.21 7.20 -10.06
CA GLY A 380 8.23 7.15 -11.16
C GLY A 380 6.97 6.36 -10.81
N PHE A 381 6.48 6.47 -9.58
CA PHE A 381 5.18 5.91 -9.18
C PHE A 381 4.09 6.99 -9.30
N MET A 382 3.00 6.65 -9.97
CA MET A 382 1.81 7.49 -10.09
C MET A 382 0.64 6.77 -9.42
N HIS A 383 0.07 7.37 -8.37
CA HIS A 383 -1.02 6.76 -7.59
C HIS A 383 -2.39 6.81 -8.31
N GLY A 384 -2.65 7.87 -9.07
CA GLY A 384 -3.86 8.03 -9.87
C GLY A 384 -5.15 8.42 -9.13
N VAL A 385 -5.22 8.34 -7.81
CA VAL A 385 -6.39 8.79 -7.01
C VAL A 385 -5.92 9.40 -5.67
N ILE A 386 -5.50 10.66 -5.70
CA ILE A 386 -5.11 11.43 -4.50
C ILE A 386 -6.31 12.24 -3.99
N ASN A 387 -7.38 11.53 -3.61
CA ASN A 387 -8.47 12.12 -2.84
C ASN A 387 -8.06 12.28 -1.36
N THR A 388 -8.74 13.11 -0.57
CA THR A 388 -8.34 13.31 0.84
C THR A 388 -8.57 12.08 1.72
N ASP A 389 -9.51 11.22 1.31
CA ASP A 389 -9.76 9.87 1.85
C ASP A 389 -8.69 8.82 1.43
N ASN A 390 -7.74 9.19 0.57
CA ASN A 390 -6.60 8.34 0.16
C ASN A 390 -5.25 8.96 0.58
N VAL A 391 -5.24 9.83 1.61
CA VAL A 391 -4.02 10.42 2.17
C VAL A 391 -3.87 10.05 3.64
N SER A 392 -2.89 9.21 3.95
CA SER A 392 -2.63 8.74 5.31
C SER A 392 -1.99 9.83 6.20
N VAL A 393 -2.47 9.96 7.44
CA VAL A 393 -1.81 10.79 8.47
C VAL A 393 -0.42 10.27 8.87
N LEU A 394 -0.13 8.99 8.61
CA LEU A 394 1.21 8.43 8.78
C LEU A 394 2.12 8.68 7.56
N GLY A 395 1.57 9.22 6.46
CA GLY A 395 2.29 9.40 5.19
C GLY A 395 2.64 8.07 4.52
N LEU A 396 1.75 7.08 4.63
CA LEU A 396 1.83 5.81 3.90
C LEU A 396 1.08 5.92 2.57
N THR A 397 1.62 5.28 1.53
CA THR A 397 0.89 4.94 0.30
C THR A 397 -0.24 3.98 0.66
N ILE A 398 -1.48 4.27 0.27
CA ILE A 398 -2.69 3.51 0.65
C ILE A 398 -3.65 3.37 -0.56
N ASP A 399 -4.61 2.44 -0.52
CA ASP A 399 -5.66 2.20 -1.54
C ASP A 399 -5.16 2.16 -3.00
N TYR A 400 -4.52 1.05 -3.35
CA TYR A 400 -3.94 0.81 -4.67
C TYR A 400 -5.00 0.54 -5.75
N GLY A 401 -5.56 1.63 -6.31
CA GLY A 401 -6.50 1.60 -7.43
C GLY A 401 -5.82 1.61 -8.82
N PRO A 402 -5.96 2.68 -9.61
CA PRO A 402 -5.40 2.81 -10.96
C PRO A 402 -3.95 3.34 -10.92
N TYR A 403 -3.12 2.79 -10.04
CA TYR A 403 -1.71 3.19 -10.00
C TYR A 403 -0.99 2.71 -11.26
N ALA A 404 0.15 3.34 -11.57
CA ALA A 404 1.13 2.81 -12.50
C ALA A 404 2.56 3.15 -12.07
N PHE A 405 3.53 2.32 -12.43
CA PHE A 405 4.93 2.74 -12.54
C PHE A 405 5.19 3.28 -13.94
N MET A 406 6.05 4.29 -14.03
CA MET A 406 6.36 5.03 -15.25
C MET A 406 7.17 4.16 -16.20
N ASP A 407 6.59 3.80 -17.35
CA ASP A 407 7.29 3.01 -18.35
C ASP A 407 8.35 3.84 -19.08
N VAL A 408 7.89 4.79 -19.89
CA VAL A 408 8.70 5.81 -20.58
C VAL A 408 8.59 7.10 -19.77
N PHE A 409 9.68 7.85 -19.65
CA PHE A 409 9.64 9.13 -18.94
C PHE A 409 8.79 10.16 -19.69
N ASP A 410 7.76 10.66 -19.01
CA ASP A 410 6.82 11.68 -19.47
C ASP A 410 6.45 12.54 -18.26
N SER A 411 6.84 13.82 -18.26
CA SER A 411 6.61 14.73 -17.13
C SER A 411 5.13 15.10 -16.92
N TYR A 412 4.26 14.76 -17.89
CA TYR A 412 2.82 14.99 -17.86
C TYR A 412 2.01 13.68 -17.73
N HIS A 413 2.65 12.55 -17.42
CA HIS A 413 1.99 11.25 -17.45
C HIS A 413 0.81 11.14 -16.47
N ILE A 414 -0.38 10.84 -17.01
CA ILE A 414 -1.60 10.55 -16.25
C ILE A 414 -1.85 9.04 -16.28
N CYS A 415 -1.81 8.39 -15.12
CA CYS A 415 -2.06 6.94 -15.00
C CYS A 415 -3.55 6.57 -14.87
N ASN A 416 -4.41 7.51 -14.44
CA ASN A 416 -5.83 7.26 -14.23
C ASN A 416 -6.66 7.74 -15.42
N HIS A 417 -7.30 6.80 -16.10
CA HIS A 417 -8.25 7.03 -17.19
C HIS A 417 -9.44 7.96 -16.86
N THR A 418 -9.78 8.18 -15.58
CA THR A 418 -10.82 9.14 -15.18
C THR A 418 -10.30 10.54 -14.82
N ASP A 419 -9.00 10.82 -14.94
CA ASP A 419 -8.42 12.15 -14.70
C ASP A 419 -8.06 12.86 -16.01
N GLU A 420 -9.08 13.28 -16.76
CA GLU A 420 -8.93 14.05 -18.00
C GLU A 420 -8.21 15.41 -17.82
N SER A 421 -7.92 15.81 -16.57
CA SER A 421 -7.42 17.14 -16.20
C SER A 421 -6.00 17.17 -15.61
N GLY A 422 -5.36 16.02 -15.42
CA GLY A 422 -4.04 15.92 -14.77
C GLY A 422 -4.04 16.39 -13.31
N ARG A 423 -5.20 16.31 -12.64
CA ARG A 423 -5.45 16.82 -11.30
C ARG A 423 -4.62 16.13 -10.21
N TYR A 424 -4.19 14.90 -10.46
CA TYR A 424 -3.42 14.09 -9.50
C TYR A 424 -1.90 14.31 -9.53
N ALA A 425 -1.40 15.32 -10.27
CA ALA A 425 -0.10 15.90 -9.95
C ALA A 425 -0.12 16.40 -8.49
N TYR A 426 0.89 16.04 -7.68
CA TYR A 426 0.79 16.20 -6.23
C TYR A 426 0.47 17.64 -5.80
N ASN A 427 -0.64 17.77 -5.08
CA ASN A 427 -1.16 19.04 -4.61
C ASN A 427 -1.28 18.99 -3.07
N VAL A 428 -0.79 20.03 -2.41
CA VAL A 428 -0.88 20.23 -0.94
C VAL A 428 -2.35 20.28 -0.45
N TYR A 429 -3.33 20.30 -1.37
CA TYR A 429 -4.77 20.23 -1.13
C TYR A 429 -5.21 19.32 0.03
N ALA A 430 -4.74 18.07 0.13
CA ALA A 430 -5.16 17.18 1.22
C ALA A 430 -4.65 17.63 2.60
N VAL A 431 -3.41 18.13 2.66
CA VAL A 431 -2.83 18.71 3.89
C VAL A 431 -3.49 20.04 4.23
N ARG A 432 -3.87 20.86 3.23
CA ARG A 432 -4.70 22.06 3.42
C ARG A 432 -6.11 21.70 3.93
N ALA A 433 -6.72 20.62 3.46
CA ALA A 433 -8.03 20.16 3.95
C ALA A 433 -7.96 19.69 5.41
N LEU A 434 -6.87 19.03 5.80
CA LEU A 434 -6.58 18.71 7.20
C LEU A 434 -6.42 19.98 8.05
N LEU A 435 -5.59 20.95 7.60
CA LEU A 435 -5.43 22.24 8.27
C LEU A 435 -6.78 22.96 8.43
N ASN A 436 -7.58 23.06 7.37
CA ASN A 436 -8.90 23.68 7.41
C ASN A 436 -9.85 23.03 8.44
N SER A 437 -9.73 21.71 8.64
CA SER A 437 -10.53 20.95 9.59
C SER A 437 -10.09 21.22 11.03
N LEU A 438 -8.78 21.29 11.28
CA LEU A 438 -8.18 21.53 12.60
C LEU A 438 -8.04 23.02 12.97
N ALA A 439 -8.18 23.96 12.02
CA ALA A 439 -7.94 25.38 12.25
C ALA A 439 -8.69 25.98 13.46
N PRO A 440 -9.99 25.68 13.71
CA PRO A 440 -10.66 26.17 14.92
C PRO A 440 -10.05 25.64 16.22
N LEU A 441 -9.56 24.39 16.23
CA LEU A 441 -8.88 23.79 17.38
C LEU A 441 -7.51 24.46 17.59
N ILE A 442 -6.74 24.66 16.52
CA ILE A 442 -5.44 25.34 16.56
C ILE A 442 -5.59 26.79 17.09
N GLY A 443 -6.63 27.51 16.67
CA GLY A 443 -6.95 28.84 17.20
C GLY A 443 -7.30 28.85 18.68
N ALA A 444 -8.07 27.86 19.14
CA ALA A 444 -8.41 27.69 20.55
C ALA A 444 -7.17 27.36 21.40
N GLU A 445 -6.34 26.41 20.96
CA GLU A 445 -5.06 26.06 21.62
C GLU A 445 -4.12 27.26 21.74
N ALA A 446 -4.05 28.10 20.69
CA ALA A 446 -3.25 29.33 20.70
C ALA A 446 -3.78 30.35 21.72
N GLU A 447 -5.10 30.50 21.87
CA GLU A 447 -5.71 31.37 22.88
C GLU A 447 -5.52 30.84 24.32
N LEU A 448 -5.50 29.51 24.49
CA LEU A 448 -5.17 28.84 25.75
C LEU A 448 -3.68 28.91 26.12
N GLY A 449 -2.86 29.59 25.31
CA GLY A 449 -1.43 29.78 25.56
C GLY A 449 -0.58 28.57 25.22
N GLY A 450 -0.97 27.78 24.22
CA GLY A 450 -0.25 26.59 23.76
C GLY A 450 -0.65 25.30 24.49
N LYS A 451 -1.85 25.24 25.07
CA LYS A 451 -2.38 24.06 25.75
C LYS A 451 -3.44 23.37 24.91
N ALA A 452 -3.58 22.06 25.06
CA ALA A 452 -4.65 21.29 24.45
C ALA A 452 -6.04 21.78 24.92
N VAL A 453 -7.02 21.70 24.03
CA VAL A 453 -8.43 21.95 24.36
C VAL A 453 -8.99 20.81 25.23
N SER A 454 -9.88 21.12 26.18
CA SER A 454 -10.54 20.11 27.01
C SER A 454 -11.77 19.50 26.32
N ALA A 455 -12.28 18.39 26.87
CA ALA A 455 -13.61 17.90 26.50
C ALA A 455 -14.67 19.01 26.61
N GLY A 456 -15.58 19.09 25.64
CA GLY A 456 -16.66 20.08 25.59
C GLY A 456 -16.25 21.49 25.17
N TRP A 457 -15.00 21.72 24.74
CA TRP A 457 -14.46 23.03 24.34
C TRP A 457 -15.28 23.79 23.29
N ALA A 458 -16.11 23.08 22.53
CA ALA A 458 -16.87 23.61 21.40
C ALA A 458 -18.39 23.67 21.61
N GLU A 459 -18.92 23.28 22.79
CA GLU A 459 -20.38 23.13 23.00
C GLU A 459 -21.16 24.45 22.92
N ASP A 460 -20.64 25.52 23.55
CA ASP A 460 -21.28 26.84 23.63
C ASP A 460 -20.68 27.90 22.68
N LEU A 461 -20.02 27.48 21.58
CA LEU A 461 -19.36 28.42 20.68
C LEU A 461 -20.32 29.29 19.87
N THR A 462 -20.09 30.60 19.90
CA THR A 462 -20.67 31.52 18.92
C THR A 462 -19.99 31.34 17.57
N GLN A 463 -20.74 31.53 16.48
CA GLN A 463 -20.19 31.46 15.12
C GLN A 463 -19.05 32.48 14.89
N GLU A 464 -19.13 33.64 15.55
CA GLU A 464 -18.08 34.67 15.53
C GLU A 464 -16.79 34.18 16.19
N LYS A 465 -16.87 33.53 17.36
CA LYS A 465 -15.72 32.97 18.06
C LYS A 465 -15.08 31.82 17.29
N LEU A 466 -15.91 30.97 16.69
CA LEU A 466 -15.48 29.86 15.84
C LEU A 466 -14.71 30.37 14.61
N GLU A 467 -15.22 31.40 13.92
CA GLU A 467 -14.52 31.97 12.76
C GLU A 467 -13.25 32.71 13.17
N GLN A 468 -13.23 33.42 14.31
CA GLN A 468 -12.02 34.03 14.87
C GLN A 468 -10.91 32.99 15.11
N TRP A 469 -11.23 31.85 15.72
CA TRP A 469 -10.26 30.78 15.93
C TRP A 469 -9.84 30.11 14.64
N LYS A 470 -10.76 29.94 13.69
CA LYS A 470 -10.44 29.40 12.36
C LYS A 470 -9.48 30.31 11.60
N GLU A 471 -9.74 31.62 11.53
CA GLU A 471 -8.81 32.61 10.98
C GLU A 471 -7.44 32.51 11.65
N LYS A 472 -7.40 32.41 12.98
CA LYS A 472 -6.15 32.26 13.75
C LYS A 472 -5.39 30.97 13.42
N GLY A 473 -6.07 29.84 13.27
CA GLY A 473 -5.46 28.57 12.89
C GLY A 473 -4.96 28.55 11.44
N LEU A 474 -5.62 29.26 10.53
CA LEU A 474 -5.23 29.37 9.12
C LEU A 474 -3.97 30.21 8.89
N GLU A 475 -3.52 31.01 9.86
CA GLU A 475 -2.19 31.64 9.83
C GLU A 475 -1.04 30.62 9.64
N LEU A 476 -1.27 29.34 9.97
CA LEU A 476 -0.29 28.26 9.78
C LEU A 476 -0.11 27.84 8.31
N GLN A 477 -0.98 28.27 7.39
CA GLN A 477 -1.01 27.77 6.01
C GLN A 477 0.33 27.95 5.27
N ASP A 478 0.93 29.14 5.33
CA ASP A 478 2.20 29.43 4.64
C ASP A 478 3.34 28.53 5.15
N GLU A 479 3.35 28.24 6.46
CA GLU A 479 4.34 27.33 7.07
C GLU A 479 4.11 25.88 6.65
N VAL A 480 2.86 25.42 6.53
CA VAL A 480 2.52 24.09 5.99
C VAL A 480 3.01 23.96 4.55
N GLU A 481 2.77 24.96 3.71
CA GLU A 481 3.20 24.94 2.31
C GLU A 481 4.72 24.95 2.19
N ARG A 482 5.40 25.83 2.94
CA ARG A 482 6.86 25.93 3.02
C ARG A 482 7.49 24.61 3.46
N VAL A 483 7.04 24.05 4.58
CA VAL A 483 7.57 22.78 5.13
C VAL A 483 7.31 21.61 4.17
N THR A 484 6.15 21.57 3.50
CA THR A 484 5.86 20.54 2.49
C THR A 484 6.83 20.62 1.32
N GLN A 485 7.00 21.81 0.74
CA GLN A 485 7.88 22.04 -0.42
C GLN A 485 9.35 21.78 -0.09
N GLU A 486 9.86 22.33 1.02
CA GLU A 486 11.25 22.12 1.47
C GLU A 486 11.53 20.64 1.76
N THR A 487 10.63 19.96 2.47
CA THR A 487 10.80 18.53 2.80
C THR A 487 10.80 17.67 1.53
N ALA A 488 9.88 17.93 0.60
CA ALA A 488 9.81 17.21 -0.67
C ALA A 488 11.06 17.45 -1.52
N ALA A 489 11.52 18.70 -1.67
CA ALA A 489 12.71 19.04 -2.45
C ALA A 489 14.00 18.44 -1.87
N VAL A 490 14.17 18.49 -0.55
CA VAL A 490 15.32 17.88 0.13
C VAL A 490 15.34 16.35 -0.07
N GLU A 491 14.20 15.69 0.13
CA GLU A 491 14.10 14.23 0.00
C GLU A 491 14.21 13.76 -1.45
N TYR A 492 13.55 14.45 -2.39
CA TYR A 492 13.66 14.15 -3.82
C TYR A 492 15.10 14.32 -4.30
N GLY A 493 15.75 15.43 -3.94
CA GLY A 493 17.17 15.64 -4.25
C GLY A 493 18.08 14.60 -3.62
N ARG A 494 17.78 14.12 -2.40
CA ARG A 494 18.52 13.04 -1.73
C ARG A 494 18.41 11.73 -2.50
N LEU A 495 17.20 11.36 -2.93
CA LEU A 495 16.94 10.16 -3.71
C LEU A 495 17.56 10.25 -5.11
N MET A 496 17.42 11.36 -5.81
CA MET A 496 18.03 11.58 -7.13
C MET A 496 19.56 11.52 -7.09
N ARG A 497 20.21 12.13 -6.08
CA ARG A 497 21.67 11.97 -5.86
C ARG A 497 22.05 10.49 -5.66
N LYS A 498 21.30 9.76 -4.83
CA LYS A 498 21.51 8.32 -4.59
C LYS A 498 21.38 7.50 -5.89
N ARG A 499 20.35 7.76 -6.70
CA ARG A 499 20.14 7.13 -8.02
C ARG A 499 21.24 7.47 -9.03
N LEU A 500 21.91 8.62 -8.89
CA LEU A 500 23.03 9.06 -9.73
C LEU A 500 24.43 8.73 -9.14
N GLY A 501 24.49 8.05 -7.98
CA GLY A 501 25.77 7.72 -7.33
C GLY A 501 26.58 8.96 -6.93
N LEU A 502 25.89 10.00 -6.46
CA LEU A 502 26.45 11.24 -5.91
C LEU A 502 26.22 11.27 -4.39
N ARG A 503 27.25 11.59 -3.61
CA ARG A 503 27.25 11.57 -2.15
C ARG A 503 27.08 12.96 -1.51
N ARG A 504 27.66 14.00 -2.10
CA ARG A 504 27.60 15.38 -1.58
C ARG A 504 26.41 16.12 -2.18
N GLN A 505 25.66 16.83 -1.33
CA GLN A 505 24.60 17.73 -1.79
C GLN A 505 25.19 19.05 -2.30
N ILE A 506 24.88 19.44 -3.53
CA ILE A 506 25.19 20.76 -4.08
C ILE A 506 23.89 21.44 -4.52
N SER A 507 23.74 22.74 -4.24
CA SER A 507 22.48 23.48 -4.40
C SER A 507 22.01 23.66 -5.85
N ASN A 508 22.89 23.46 -6.83
CA ASN A 508 22.55 23.53 -8.26
C ASN A 508 22.48 22.15 -8.94
N ASP A 509 22.55 21.04 -8.19
CA ASP A 509 22.52 19.68 -8.76
C ASP A 509 21.27 19.46 -9.64
N GLU A 510 20.14 20.04 -9.27
CA GLU A 510 18.87 19.94 -10.00
C GLU A 510 18.95 20.58 -11.39
N SER A 511 19.33 21.87 -11.47
CA SER A 511 19.37 22.59 -12.73
C SER A 511 20.56 22.21 -13.63
N GLN A 512 21.64 21.67 -13.06
CA GLN A 512 22.82 21.25 -13.82
C GLN A 512 22.78 19.79 -14.28
N PHE A 513 22.14 18.89 -13.50
CA PHE A 513 22.15 17.45 -13.77
C PHE A 513 20.75 16.84 -13.85
N PHE A 514 19.88 17.04 -12.86
CA PHE A 514 18.60 16.31 -12.79
C PHE A 514 17.64 16.72 -13.91
N SER A 515 17.29 18.01 -14.03
CA SER A 515 16.37 18.46 -15.09
C SER A 515 16.97 18.22 -16.48
N PRO A 516 18.27 18.51 -16.75
CA PRO A 516 18.87 18.16 -18.03
C PRO A 516 18.88 16.66 -18.35
N PHE A 517 18.99 15.77 -17.35
CA PHE A 517 18.91 14.32 -17.53
C PHE A 517 17.50 13.86 -17.90
N LEU A 518 16.50 14.31 -17.13
CA LEU A 518 15.10 14.00 -17.38
C LEU A 518 14.62 14.54 -18.74
N ASN A 519 15.11 15.72 -19.15
CA ASN A 519 14.84 16.28 -20.47
C ASN A 519 15.37 15.39 -21.61
N LEU A 520 16.52 14.71 -21.45
CA LEU A 520 17.00 13.74 -22.45
C LEU A 520 16.05 12.54 -22.52
N MET A 521 15.63 12.02 -21.37
CA MET A 521 14.72 10.87 -21.30
C MET A 521 13.37 11.17 -21.94
N GLU A 522 12.82 12.37 -21.72
CA GLU A 522 11.56 12.81 -22.32
C GLU A 522 11.69 12.99 -23.84
N GLN A 523 12.69 13.74 -24.29
CA GLN A 523 12.89 14.05 -25.72
C GLN A 523 13.21 12.80 -26.56
N GLN A 524 13.86 11.80 -25.95
CA GLN A 524 14.28 10.58 -26.61
C GLN A 524 13.38 9.37 -26.23
N LYS A 525 12.30 9.61 -25.49
CA LYS A 525 11.28 8.62 -25.08
C LYS A 525 11.87 7.36 -24.44
N LEU A 526 12.76 7.54 -23.47
CA LEU A 526 13.51 6.46 -22.83
C LEU A 526 12.75 5.84 -21.65
N ASP A 527 12.92 4.52 -21.46
CA ASP A 527 12.48 3.77 -20.28
C ASP A 527 12.99 4.42 -19.00
N PHE A 528 12.07 4.85 -18.13
CA PHE A 528 12.43 5.61 -16.94
C PHE A 528 13.38 4.84 -16.02
N HIS A 529 13.17 3.55 -15.83
CA HIS A 529 13.95 2.75 -14.88
C HIS A 529 15.22 2.20 -15.52
N SER A 530 15.12 1.69 -16.75
CA SER A 530 16.26 1.10 -17.45
C SER A 530 17.35 2.13 -17.79
N THR A 531 17.02 3.41 -18.05
CA THR A 531 18.04 4.46 -18.23
C THR A 531 18.87 4.66 -16.96
N PHE A 532 18.25 4.78 -15.79
CA PHE A 532 18.99 4.88 -14.51
C PHE A 532 19.78 3.60 -14.18
N ARG A 533 19.21 2.40 -14.46
CA ARG A 533 19.93 1.14 -14.25
C ARG A 533 21.14 1.02 -15.17
N THR A 534 21.02 1.34 -16.45
CA THR A 534 22.14 1.40 -17.41
C THR A 534 23.16 2.46 -17.01
N LEU A 535 22.74 3.62 -16.50
CA LEU A 535 23.68 4.65 -16.04
C LEU A 535 24.57 4.20 -14.86
N SER A 536 24.21 3.14 -14.13
CA SER A 536 25.04 2.59 -13.04
C SER A 536 26.43 2.12 -13.49
N ILE A 537 26.56 1.61 -14.72
CA ILE A 537 27.84 1.12 -15.26
C ILE A 537 28.70 2.22 -15.91
N PHE A 538 28.24 3.49 -15.87
CA PHE A 538 29.02 4.60 -16.42
C PHE A 538 30.23 4.94 -15.55
N LYS A 539 31.41 4.90 -16.17
CA LYS A 539 32.71 5.24 -15.57
C LYS A 539 33.29 6.49 -16.25
N PRO A 540 33.79 7.50 -15.51
CA PRO A 540 34.40 8.70 -16.08
C PRO A 540 35.54 8.42 -17.08
N SER A 541 36.27 7.30 -16.90
CA SER A 541 37.37 6.87 -17.76
C SER A 541 36.95 6.62 -19.23
N LEU A 542 35.67 6.29 -19.49
CA LEU A 542 35.14 6.12 -20.86
C LEU A 542 35.28 7.40 -21.71
N LEU A 543 35.36 8.58 -21.08
CA LEU A 543 35.61 9.86 -21.75
C LEU A 543 37.10 10.19 -21.90
N GLU A 544 37.97 9.53 -21.13
CA GLU A 544 39.42 9.79 -21.12
C GLU A 544 40.14 9.04 -22.24
N GLU A 545 39.63 7.86 -22.63
CA GLU A 545 40.11 7.10 -23.80
C GLU A 545 40.20 7.98 -25.06
N ILE A 546 39.20 8.85 -25.27
CA ILE A 546 39.09 9.79 -26.42
C ILE A 546 40.25 10.80 -26.44
N LYS A 547 40.74 11.22 -25.26
CA LYS A 547 41.82 12.20 -25.14
C LYS A 547 43.20 11.59 -25.37
N SER A 548 43.33 10.26 -25.27
CA SER A 548 44.59 9.55 -25.51
C SER A 548 44.85 9.27 -27.00
N THR A 549 43.81 9.00 -27.78
CA THR A 549 43.90 8.72 -29.24
C THR A 549 43.97 9.98 -30.11
N THR A 550 43.59 11.15 -29.60
CA THR A 550 43.55 12.41 -30.36
C THR A 550 44.91 13.12 -30.51
N GLY A 551 46.00 12.52 -30.02
CA GLY A 551 47.36 13.07 -30.05
C GLY A 551 48.00 13.27 -31.44
N SER A 552 47.34 12.93 -32.55
CA SER A 552 47.88 13.14 -33.91
C SER A 552 46.86 13.44 -35.02
N ALA A 553 45.66 13.95 -34.69
CA ALA A 553 44.62 14.22 -35.70
C ALA A 553 44.17 15.70 -35.68
N ALA A 554 44.93 16.55 -36.36
CA ALA A 554 44.43 17.88 -36.74
C ALA A 554 43.45 17.74 -37.91
N ASN A 555 42.16 17.49 -37.61
CA ASN A 555 40.98 17.95 -38.36
C ASN A 555 39.68 17.30 -37.81
N GLY A 556 38.94 18.06 -37.00
CA GLY A 556 37.50 18.27 -37.21
C GLY A 556 36.48 17.14 -37.04
N ASP A 557 36.85 15.91 -36.67
CA ASP A 557 35.87 14.84 -36.42
C ASP A 557 36.07 14.17 -35.05
N ALA A 558 35.04 14.21 -34.21
CA ALA A 558 35.10 13.82 -32.81
C ALA A 558 34.67 12.36 -32.63
N SER A 559 35.46 11.42 -33.14
CA SER A 559 35.19 9.99 -32.93
C SER A 559 35.37 9.63 -31.44
N SER A 560 34.24 9.44 -30.75
CA SER A 560 34.19 8.86 -29.40
C SER A 560 34.73 7.43 -29.37
N SER A 561 35.20 6.94 -28.21
CA SER A 561 35.73 5.58 -28.11
C SER A 561 34.61 4.56 -28.36
N PHE A 562 34.96 3.42 -28.95
CA PHE A 562 33.99 2.36 -29.26
C PHE A 562 33.22 1.89 -28.01
N ALA A 563 33.88 1.87 -26.84
CA ALA A 563 33.24 1.55 -25.56
C ALA A 563 32.19 2.60 -25.15
N LEU A 564 32.49 3.90 -25.32
CA LEU A 564 31.53 4.96 -25.03
C LEU A 564 30.38 4.99 -26.04
N GLN A 565 30.64 4.71 -27.32
CA GLN A 565 29.58 4.57 -28.34
C GLN A 565 28.61 3.45 -27.97
N ASN A 566 29.11 2.24 -27.67
CA ASN A 566 28.28 1.12 -27.25
C ASN A 566 27.50 1.41 -25.96
N PHE A 567 28.08 2.14 -25.02
CA PHE A 567 27.39 2.57 -23.81
C PHE A 567 26.21 3.53 -24.12
N ILE A 568 26.41 4.50 -25.02
CA ILE A 568 25.34 5.41 -25.43
C ILE A 568 24.28 4.68 -26.27
N THR A 569 24.67 3.80 -27.19
CA THR A 569 23.72 2.92 -27.90
C THR A 569 22.84 2.16 -26.91
N LYS A 570 23.42 1.54 -25.88
CA LYS A 570 22.65 0.83 -24.83
C LYS A 570 21.69 1.72 -24.03
N LEU A 571 21.95 3.02 -23.90
CA LEU A 571 20.98 3.98 -23.34
C LEU A 571 19.83 4.26 -24.32
N LEU A 572 20.15 4.44 -25.61
CA LEU A 572 19.18 4.74 -26.67
C LEU A 572 18.32 3.52 -27.06
N ASP A 573 18.82 2.30 -26.91
CA ASP A 573 18.08 1.04 -27.07
C ASP A 573 16.89 0.95 -26.08
N GLY A 574 16.92 1.72 -24.99
CA GLY A 574 15.80 1.90 -24.06
C GLY A 574 14.69 2.83 -24.58
N SER A 575 14.79 3.37 -25.79
CA SER A 575 13.74 4.21 -26.39
C SER A 575 12.56 3.39 -26.87
N SER A 576 11.33 3.80 -26.52
CA SER A 576 10.12 3.20 -27.10
C SER A 576 9.97 3.48 -28.61
N ASP A 577 10.70 4.46 -29.13
CA ASP A 577 10.58 5.02 -30.49
C ASP A 577 11.95 5.10 -31.20
N ALA A 578 12.82 4.12 -30.93
CA ALA A 578 14.17 4.05 -31.50
C ALA A 578 14.19 4.19 -33.04
N ASP A 579 13.20 3.62 -33.73
CA ASP A 579 13.05 3.69 -35.20
C ASP A 579 12.94 5.13 -35.74
N SER A 580 12.43 6.07 -34.93
CA SER A 580 12.22 7.48 -35.27
C SER A 580 13.33 8.40 -34.76
N LEU A 581 14.32 7.86 -34.04
CA LEU A 581 15.29 8.65 -33.27
C LEU A 581 16.46 9.12 -34.15
N ASP A 582 16.77 10.41 -34.09
CA ASP A 582 18.03 10.93 -34.63
C ASP A 582 19.19 10.51 -33.71
N HIS A 583 19.71 9.30 -33.94
CA HIS A 583 20.82 8.73 -33.17
C HIS A 583 22.07 9.63 -33.17
N GLY A 584 22.34 10.39 -34.24
CA GLY A 584 23.49 11.28 -34.32
C GLY A 584 23.35 12.46 -33.34
N LYS A 585 22.19 13.14 -33.41
CA LYS A 585 21.84 14.21 -32.47
C LYS A 585 21.77 13.69 -31.03
N ALA A 586 21.05 12.60 -30.79
CA ALA A 586 20.87 12.02 -29.46
C ALA A 586 22.20 11.62 -28.82
N THR A 587 23.13 11.04 -29.61
CA THR A 587 24.49 10.73 -29.15
C THR A 587 25.25 11.99 -28.74
N GLY A 588 25.17 13.06 -29.52
CA GLY A 588 25.80 14.35 -29.18
C GLY A 588 25.26 14.96 -27.88
N GLU A 589 23.95 14.87 -27.66
CA GLU A 589 23.28 15.33 -26.44
C GLU A 589 23.72 14.50 -25.20
N TRP A 590 23.79 13.17 -25.33
CA TRP A 590 24.32 12.29 -24.28
C TRP A 590 25.79 12.56 -23.96
N LEU A 591 26.65 12.70 -24.97
CA LEU A 591 28.06 13.05 -24.77
C LEU A 591 28.19 14.34 -23.96
N ALA A 592 27.46 15.39 -24.33
CA ALA A 592 27.49 16.68 -23.64
C ALA A 592 26.99 16.59 -22.19
N TRP A 593 26.02 15.72 -21.88
CA TRP A 593 25.56 15.50 -20.51
C TRP A 593 26.54 14.63 -19.70
N LEU A 594 27.03 13.52 -20.26
CA LEU A 594 28.00 12.62 -19.64
C LEU A 594 29.31 13.33 -19.31
N GLU A 595 29.77 14.28 -20.14
CA GLU A 595 30.94 15.12 -19.83
C GLU A 595 30.74 16.01 -18.59
N ARG A 596 29.53 16.54 -18.38
CA ARG A 596 29.22 17.32 -17.17
C ARG A 596 29.13 16.41 -15.96
N TYR A 597 28.45 15.27 -16.11
CA TYR A 597 28.28 14.27 -15.06
C TYR A 597 29.61 13.66 -14.59
N ALA A 598 30.52 13.34 -15.51
CA ALA A 598 31.86 12.84 -15.17
C ALA A 598 32.67 13.85 -14.34
N LYS A 599 32.63 15.14 -14.68
CA LYS A 599 33.24 16.20 -13.86
C LYS A 599 32.63 16.26 -12.46
N ARG A 600 31.30 16.15 -12.36
CA ARG A 600 30.55 16.16 -11.10
C ARG A 600 30.88 14.96 -10.19
N ILE A 601 31.18 13.80 -10.77
CA ILE A 601 31.72 12.61 -10.07
C ILE A 601 33.17 12.87 -9.62
N GLN A 602 34.01 13.44 -10.50
CA GLN A 602 35.41 13.77 -10.19
C GLN A 602 35.54 14.79 -9.03
N GLU A 603 34.65 15.78 -8.95
CA GLU A 603 34.52 16.75 -7.85
C GLU A 603 34.22 16.10 -6.47
N GLU A 604 33.79 14.84 -6.45
CA GLU A 604 33.52 14.06 -5.24
C GLU A 604 34.57 12.99 -4.93
N GLN A 605 35.70 12.88 -5.66
CA GLN A 605 36.71 11.85 -5.37
C GLN A 605 37.18 11.80 -3.90
N GLY A 606 37.18 12.95 -3.20
CA GLY A 606 37.46 13.02 -1.77
C GLY A 606 36.42 12.32 -0.88
N GLU A 607 35.16 12.26 -1.30
CA GLU A 607 34.04 11.56 -0.61
C GLU A 607 34.17 10.03 -0.71
N TRP A 608 35.11 9.53 -1.52
CA TRP A 608 35.43 8.11 -1.71
C TRP A 608 36.77 7.69 -1.06
N ALA A 609 37.32 8.53 -0.17
CA ALA A 609 38.55 8.24 0.54
C ALA A 609 38.52 6.85 1.24
N GLY A 610 39.52 6.02 0.95
CA GLY A 610 39.63 4.65 1.48
C GLY A 610 38.94 3.56 0.63
N VAL A 611 38.23 3.93 -0.44
CA VAL A 611 37.71 2.97 -1.43
C VAL A 611 38.79 2.66 -2.47
N ALA A 612 39.07 1.38 -2.71
CA ALA A 612 40.14 0.94 -3.62
C ALA A 612 39.77 1.03 -5.10
N ASP A 613 38.51 0.69 -5.44
CA ASP A 613 37.92 0.87 -6.76
C ASP A 613 36.63 1.69 -6.59
N VAL A 614 36.74 2.98 -6.87
CA VAL A 614 35.65 3.96 -6.71
C VAL A 614 34.52 3.67 -7.70
N ASP A 615 34.85 3.28 -8.94
CA ASP A 615 33.85 3.01 -9.97
C ASP A 615 33.04 1.76 -9.63
N ALA A 616 33.69 0.68 -9.16
CA ALA A 616 33.00 -0.56 -8.78
C ALA A 616 32.09 -0.38 -7.56
N GLU A 617 32.53 0.33 -6.51
CA GLU A 617 31.68 0.57 -5.35
C GLU A 617 30.54 1.56 -5.68
N ARG A 618 30.78 2.55 -6.55
CA ARG A 618 29.73 3.46 -7.04
C ARG A 618 28.70 2.75 -7.92
N GLU A 619 29.12 1.89 -8.83
CA GLU A 619 28.23 1.04 -9.64
C GLU A 619 27.32 0.21 -8.73
N LYS A 620 27.89 -0.40 -7.68
CA LYS A 620 27.17 -1.17 -6.67
C LYS A 620 26.18 -0.32 -5.86
N GLU A 621 26.56 0.88 -5.41
CA GLU A 621 25.63 1.81 -4.73
C GLU A 621 24.48 2.27 -5.64
N MET A 622 24.75 2.50 -6.93
CA MET A 622 23.74 2.84 -7.92
C MET A 622 22.81 1.66 -8.23
N LYS A 623 23.33 0.44 -8.40
CA LYS A 623 22.51 -0.77 -8.58
C LYS A 623 21.62 -1.05 -7.37
N ALA A 624 22.12 -0.84 -6.14
CA ALA A 624 21.32 -0.88 -4.90
C ALA A 624 20.35 0.32 -4.71
N SER A 625 20.21 1.17 -5.72
CA SER A 625 19.34 2.36 -5.70
C SER A 625 18.45 2.48 -6.94
N ASN A 626 18.80 1.81 -8.03
CA ASN A 626 18.07 1.79 -9.30
C ASN A 626 17.53 0.38 -9.53
N PRO A 627 16.21 0.17 -9.48
CA PRO A 627 15.64 -1.17 -9.63
C PRO A 627 15.93 -1.73 -11.03
N ARG A 628 16.21 -3.03 -11.08
CA ARG A 628 16.24 -3.84 -12.30
C ARG A 628 14.84 -4.33 -12.67
N PHE A 629 14.07 -4.74 -11.67
CA PHE A 629 12.68 -5.18 -11.81
C PHE A 629 11.71 -4.10 -11.34
N VAL A 630 10.63 -3.90 -12.09
CA VAL A 630 9.58 -2.92 -11.81
C VAL A 630 8.23 -3.55 -12.09
N LEU A 631 7.25 -3.29 -11.23
CA LEU A 631 5.90 -3.86 -11.33
C LEU A 631 5.07 -3.11 -12.39
N ARG A 632 5.43 -3.29 -13.66
CA ARG A 632 4.83 -2.62 -14.83
C ARG A 632 3.41 -3.13 -15.13
N GLN A 633 2.60 -2.30 -15.76
CA GLN A 633 1.18 -2.59 -16.03
C GLN A 633 0.99 -3.82 -16.92
N TRP A 634 1.79 -3.97 -17.98
CA TRP A 634 1.69 -5.11 -18.88
C TRP A 634 1.94 -6.45 -18.17
N LEU A 635 2.87 -6.45 -17.21
CA LEU A 635 3.23 -7.61 -16.40
C LEU A 635 2.12 -7.95 -15.42
N LEU A 636 1.53 -6.94 -14.77
CA LEU A 636 0.37 -7.14 -13.89
C LEU A 636 -0.79 -7.80 -14.65
N GLU A 637 -1.14 -7.31 -15.83
CA GLU A 637 -2.20 -7.93 -16.66
C GLU A 637 -1.85 -9.38 -17.07
N GLU A 638 -0.58 -9.68 -17.37
CA GLU A 638 -0.17 -11.05 -17.68
C GLU A 638 -0.28 -11.97 -16.46
N VAL A 639 0.18 -11.54 -15.28
CA VAL A 639 0.11 -12.30 -14.03
C VAL A 639 -1.34 -12.54 -13.62
N ILE A 640 -2.18 -11.49 -13.64
CA ILE A 640 -3.63 -11.59 -13.41
C ILE A 640 -4.23 -12.61 -14.36
N SER A 641 -3.93 -12.52 -15.67
CA SER A 641 -4.51 -13.44 -16.65
C SER A 641 -3.98 -14.87 -16.55
N ARG A 642 -2.78 -15.12 -16.01
CA ARG A 642 -2.30 -16.48 -15.67
C ARG A 642 -3.11 -17.02 -14.49
N VAL A 643 -3.21 -16.27 -13.37
CA VAL A 643 -3.96 -16.67 -12.16
C VAL A 643 -5.47 -16.85 -12.42
N GLU A 644 -6.09 -16.04 -13.27
CA GLU A 644 -7.50 -16.17 -13.65
C GLU A 644 -7.80 -17.41 -14.51
N ARG A 645 -6.81 -17.98 -15.21
CA ARG A 645 -6.99 -19.16 -16.07
C ARG A 645 -6.74 -20.47 -15.34
N ASP A 646 -5.73 -20.48 -14.47
CA ASP A 646 -5.31 -21.62 -13.68
C ASP A 646 -4.65 -21.09 -12.40
N SER A 647 -5.26 -21.36 -11.24
CA SER A 647 -4.73 -20.87 -9.98
C SER A 647 -3.53 -21.67 -9.49
N ASP A 648 -3.34 -22.92 -9.92
CA ASP A 648 -2.24 -23.76 -9.43
C ASP A 648 -0.89 -23.35 -10.06
N SER A 649 -0.82 -23.20 -11.39
CA SER A 649 0.34 -22.54 -12.02
C SER A 649 0.40 -21.05 -11.67
N GLY A 650 -0.76 -20.39 -11.52
CA GLY A 650 -0.88 -18.99 -11.18
C GLY A 650 -0.22 -18.60 -9.85
N LYS A 651 -0.38 -19.41 -8.80
CA LYS A 651 0.24 -19.22 -7.47
C LYS A 651 1.75 -19.08 -7.57
N ARG A 652 2.41 -19.96 -8.33
CA ARG A 652 3.89 -19.98 -8.47
C ARG A 652 4.42 -18.76 -9.22
N VAL A 653 3.72 -18.33 -10.26
CA VAL A 653 4.04 -17.09 -11.00
C VAL A 653 3.83 -15.87 -10.13
N LEU A 654 2.71 -15.80 -9.41
CA LEU A 654 2.39 -14.72 -8.47
C LEU A 654 3.44 -14.64 -7.35
N ALA A 655 3.86 -15.78 -6.80
CA ALA A 655 4.92 -15.87 -5.79
C ALA A 655 6.28 -15.42 -6.35
N LYS A 656 6.60 -15.72 -7.62
CA LYS A 656 7.85 -15.26 -8.24
C LYS A 656 7.83 -13.77 -8.53
N VAL A 657 6.71 -13.22 -9.00
CA VAL A 657 6.54 -11.77 -9.19
C VAL A 657 6.61 -11.04 -7.85
N MET A 658 6.02 -11.59 -6.78
CA MET A 658 6.19 -11.09 -5.41
C MET A 658 7.66 -11.12 -4.97
N HIS A 659 8.37 -12.22 -5.20
CA HIS A 659 9.79 -12.35 -4.86
C HIS A 659 10.67 -11.32 -5.61
N MET A 660 10.40 -11.08 -6.91
CA MET A 660 11.08 -10.05 -7.71
C MET A 660 10.71 -8.63 -7.23
N ALA A 661 9.44 -8.39 -6.89
CA ALA A 661 8.95 -7.11 -6.36
C ALA A 661 9.56 -6.76 -5.00
N CYS A 662 9.77 -7.76 -4.12
CA CYS A 662 10.43 -7.60 -2.83
C CYS A 662 11.95 -7.39 -2.94
N ASN A 663 12.57 -7.80 -4.05
CA ASN A 663 14.00 -7.71 -4.30
C ASN A 663 14.30 -7.02 -5.65
N PRO A 664 13.81 -5.79 -5.88
CA PRO A 664 13.76 -5.20 -7.22
C PRO A 664 15.14 -4.78 -7.76
N TYR A 665 16.17 -4.78 -6.92
CA TYR A 665 17.54 -4.36 -7.25
C TYR A 665 18.46 -5.50 -7.70
N GLU A 666 18.06 -6.75 -7.49
CA GLU A 666 18.85 -7.94 -7.86
C GLU A 666 19.06 -8.05 -9.38
N PRO A 667 20.10 -8.76 -9.85
CA PRO A 667 20.48 -8.84 -11.27
C PRO A 667 19.59 -9.82 -12.08
N TRP A 668 18.26 -9.71 -11.92
CA TRP A 668 17.25 -10.58 -12.52
C TRP A 668 17.42 -10.81 -14.03
N GLY A 669 17.24 -12.07 -14.44
CA GLY A 669 17.41 -12.53 -15.81
C GLY A 669 18.85 -12.48 -16.31
N ALA A 670 19.81 -12.90 -15.46
CA ALA A 670 21.25 -12.85 -15.69
C ALA A 670 21.73 -11.46 -16.17
N GLU A 671 21.48 -10.39 -15.40
CA GLU A 671 21.84 -9.03 -15.79
C GLU A 671 23.34 -8.89 -16.08
N GLY A 672 23.67 -8.63 -17.35
CA GLY A 672 25.05 -8.47 -17.82
C GLY A 672 25.53 -9.61 -18.73
N ASP A 673 24.85 -10.76 -18.73
CA ASP A 673 25.09 -11.81 -19.72
C ASP A 673 24.30 -11.54 -21.01
N GLU A 674 24.88 -11.87 -22.17
CA GLU A 674 24.21 -11.83 -23.47
C GLU A 674 23.37 -13.09 -23.75
N ARG A 675 23.66 -14.21 -23.07
CA ARG A 675 23.00 -15.51 -23.24
C ARG A 675 22.56 -16.07 -21.89
N PRO A 676 21.34 -15.73 -21.41
CA PRO A 676 20.78 -16.34 -20.21
C PRO A 676 20.54 -17.84 -20.43
N ASP A 677 20.80 -18.65 -19.41
CA ASP A 677 20.67 -20.10 -19.44
C ASP A 677 19.34 -20.54 -18.81
N GLY A 678 18.67 -21.52 -19.43
CA GLY A 678 17.35 -22.00 -18.99
C GLY A 678 16.17 -21.08 -19.36
N GLU A 679 14.94 -21.51 -19.05
CA GLU A 679 13.71 -20.76 -19.38
C GLU A 679 13.36 -19.70 -18.32
N GLU A 680 13.63 -19.98 -17.04
CA GLU A 680 13.36 -19.07 -15.92
C GLU A 680 14.08 -17.72 -16.09
N GLU A 681 15.40 -17.73 -16.38
CA GLU A 681 16.18 -16.51 -16.58
C GLU A 681 15.72 -15.68 -17.80
N LYS A 682 15.21 -16.34 -18.85
CA LYS A 682 14.66 -15.66 -20.03
C LYS A 682 13.37 -14.92 -19.70
N GLU A 683 12.47 -15.56 -18.95
CA GLU A 683 11.22 -14.95 -18.50
C GLU A 683 11.48 -13.83 -17.48
N GLU A 684 12.38 -14.01 -16.53
CA GLU A 684 12.83 -12.93 -15.63
C GLU A 684 13.39 -11.73 -16.42
N ARG A 685 14.21 -12.00 -17.44
CA ARG A 685 14.76 -10.97 -18.32
C ARG A 685 13.66 -10.23 -19.06
N ARG A 686 12.66 -10.95 -19.59
CA ARG A 686 11.48 -10.37 -20.26
C ARG A 686 10.67 -9.50 -19.29
N PHE A 687 10.46 -9.96 -18.06
CA PHE A 687 9.76 -9.26 -16.99
C PHE A 687 10.46 -7.95 -16.57
N CYS A 688 11.76 -7.81 -16.83
CA CYS A 688 12.51 -6.57 -16.63
C CYS A 688 12.48 -5.60 -17.82
N THR A 689 11.66 -5.84 -18.86
CA THR A 689 11.57 -4.97 -20.07
C THR A 689 10.31 -4.09 -20.07
N LEU A 690 10.26 -3.15 -21.01
CA LEU A 690 9.06 -2.37 -21.37
C LEU A 690 7.85 -3.22 -21.84
N GLY A 691 8.05 -4.51 -22.15
CA GLY A 691 6.99 -5.35 -22.72
C GLY A 691 6.64 -4.97 -24.16
N GLU A 692 5.42 -5.32 -24.59
CA GLU A 692 4.94 -4.96 -25.93
C GLU A 692 4.58 -3.48 -26.05
N LYS A 693 5.03 -2.80 -27.12
CA LYS A 693 4.73 -1.36 -27.38
C LYS A 693 3.23 -1.00 -27.27
N LYS A 694 2.31 -1.94 -27.54
CA LYS A 694 0.85 -1.75 -27.43
C LYS A 694 0.33 -1.55 -25.99
N MET A 695 1.12 -1.91 -24.98
CA MET A 695 0.79 -1.81 -23.56
C MET A 695 1.43 -0.60 -22.87
N LEU A 696 2.28 0.15 -23.58
CA LEU A 696 2.92 1.36 -23.04
C LEU A 696 1.85 2.41 -22.72
N GLY A 697 1.86 2.91 -21.48
CA GLY A 697 0.85 3.86 -21.01
C GLY A 697 -0.55 3.24 -20.84
N PHE A 698 -0.66 1.90 -20.75
CA PHE A 698 -1.94 1.24 -20.47
C PHE A 698 -2.47 1.67 -19.09
N GLN A 699 -3.58 2.42 -19.12
CA GLN A 699 -4.28 2.85 -17.92
C GLN A 699 -5.23 1.75 -17.45
N CYS A 700 -5.00 1.25 -16.24
CA CYS A 700 -5.86 0.25 -15.63
C CYS A 700 -7.20 0.86 -15.20
N SER A 701 -8.32 0.17 -15.44
CA SER A 701 -9.59 0.57 -14.82
C SER A 701 -9.56 0.32 -13.32
N CYS A 702 -10.12 1.25 -12.55
CA CYS A 702 -10.20 1.22 -11.10
C CYS A 702 -11.15 0.15 -10.56
N SER A 703 -11.95 -0.50 -11.43
CA SER A 703 -13.32 -0.95 -11.13
C SER A 703 -13.41 -1.75 -9.84
N SER A 704 -13.88 -1.05 -8.82
CA SER A 704 -13.70 -1.30 -7.40
C SER A 704 -14.98 -1.82 -6.78
#